data_AF-A0A916XU47-F1
#
_entry.id   AF-A0A916XU47-F1
#
_cell.length_a   1.000
_cell.length_b   1.000
_cell.length_c   1.000
_cell.angle_alpha   90.00
_cell.angle_beta   90.00
_cell.angle_gamma   90.00
#
_symmetry.space_group_name_H-M   'P 1'
#
loop_
_entity.id
_entity.type
_entity.pdbx_description
1 polymer ?
#
loop_
_entity_poly.entity_id
_entity_poly.type
_entity_poly.pdbx_seq_one_letter_code
_entity_poly.pdbx_strand_id
1 'polypeptide(L)'
;MRAVHGRPRRLRVCLATDSLEPSGVGEHILLLAEELAGTVDVVIAAAPQSGLLDSAGRRGFALRDPSDVADFAGWLGAIDILHVHAGIGWEGHELARLGRTAGVRAVVRTEHLPYVITDPAQARAHAESVALVDRLICVSSTAAASFGAVGLDSLRIVTIPNGVRPRPIGDGQQIRRELALADDAPVLLTVARFTEQKGHAVLIAALPAVLLAYPEAMLLLAGAGPLRPAIEADIARRGLGDRVRLLGSRDDVGDLLAAADLFVLPSHFEGLPLVVLEAMAAAVPVVGTAIGGTIEAVEDGVAGWLVPPGEPAALSRAVIAALSDPSAARAAGCAGQARFRRQFQASAMAEATHRVYRDLVPDPQQDDRMPPIRIGFIGAGGIAHRHLGVLEGFDDVAVVAFADTDLARATEAAARFGAKAFDDHETMLDAVELDALFICIPPFAHGAPERAAIARGLPFFVEKPVSLDLATAEEIAAAVAEKGLITAVGYHWRYLDTVDEARALLANNPAQLLSGYWLDSTPPPQWWWHEDRSGGQMVEQATHLIDLARFLVGEVDEVYGRASRIDRPEFPGLDVATVTTANLTFASGVVANLSSTCLLGWSHRVGLHIFADKLAIELTDRDIMVDTGRGRPVRGADGDPVWREDRDFIDAVKGGENRIRSPYAEALRSHRLALAVVESASSGAPVKLTPDAAPAMTYAPLQHPPRPAPEPRHGHREVRSLGVERPGEAYFFGYDEGPPNDAQVRLDTLYTGFSAGTELTFYKNTNPYLHSRWDGGRGVFVPGEAGQHFPVPFLGYMEVARVAESRQPAFAVGSTVASAYGHKSGHTADPFHEVLIPVPADIDPILGIYVAQMGPIAANGILHADAELGGPNVTRLGESLTGRPTLVIGAGAVGLLTALFAARAGATEVVIADPSPFRRAKAEALGFTAMDEGQAWNHAKANWHHGGGDRGADVVFQTRADARSLHAALQALRPQGTVIDLAFYQGGADALRLGEEFHHNGLSIRCAQINRVPRGLGFAWHRRRLAAETIGLLQERGRDIAAEMITQVVPFDEAPRFLKHLVDERPDFLQIVFKVQD
;
A
#
# COMPACT_ATOMS: atom_id res chain seq x y z
N MET A 1 -17.55 27.74 31.26
CA MET A 1 -18.61 27.49 30.25
C MET A 1 -18.75 28.69 29.33
N ARG A 2 -18.12 28.69 28.16
CA ARG A 2 -18.50 29.59 27.06
C ARG A 2 -19.53 28.85 26.22
N ALA A 3 -20.72 29.42 26.09
CA ALA A 3 -21.73 28.96 25.15
C ALA A 3 -21.15 29.11 23.73
N VAL A 4 -20.92 27.99 23.03
CA VAL A 4 -20.47 27.98 21.63
C VAL A 4 -21.56 28.65 20.80
N HIS A 5 -21.36 29.92 20.48
CA HIS A 5 -22.24 30.67 19.59
C HIS A 5 -22.12 30.09 18.19
N GLY A 6 -23.24 29.61 17.63
CA GLY A 6 -23.31 28.97 16.32
C GLY A 6 -22.77 29.89 15.23
N ARG A 7 -21.74 29.41 14.53
CA ARG A 7 -21.16 30.11 13.38
C ARG A 7 -22.05 29.94 12.15
N PRO A 8 -22.11 30.93 11.26
CA PRO A 8 -22.69 30.71 9.94
C PRO A 8 -21.87 29.65 9.20
N ARG A 9 -22.51 28.56 8.77
CA ARG A 9 -21.88 27.46 8.04
C ARG A 9 -21.52 27.92 6.63
N ARG A 10 -20.24 27.83 6.25
CA ARG A 10 -19.78 28.00 4.86
C ARG A 10 -20.03 26.71 4.07
N LEU A 11 -20.19 26.81 2.75
CA LEU A 11 -20.27 25.64 1.88
C LEU A 11 -18.96 24.85 1.95
N ARG A 12 -19.05 23.53 2.14
CA ARG A 12 -17.89 22.63 2.11
C ARG A 12 -17.74 22.05 0.71
N VAL A 13 -16.65 22.41 0.03
CA VAL A 13 -16.38 22.04 -1.37
C VAL A 13 -15.16 21.13 -1.43
N CYS A 14 -15.32 19.95 -2.03
CA CYS A 14 -14.22 19.04 -2.33
C CYS A 14 -13.80 19.20 -3.81
N LEU A 15 -12.63 19.77 -4.07
CA LEU A 15 -12.03 19.78 -5.42
C LEU A 15 -11.24 18.48 -5.62
N ALA A 16 -11.65 17.64 -6.56
CA ALA A 16 -11.16 16.27 -6.68
C ALA A 16 -10.61 15.93 -8.07
N THR A 17 -9.53 15.16 -8.14
CA THR A 17 -9.05 14.52 -9.37
C THR A 17 -8.40 13.17 -9.06
N ASP A 18 -8.60 12.20 -9.94
CA ASP A 18 -7.96 10.88 -9.90
C ASP A 18 -6.76 10.79 -10.87
N SER A 19 -6.35 11.91 -11.47
CA SER A 19 -5.18 11.98 -12.33
C SER A 19 -3.90 11.76 -11.50
N LEU A 20 -3.06 10.82 -11.94
CA LEU A 20 -1.74 10.56 -11.35
C LEU A 20 -0.71 11.62 -11.76
N GLU A 21 -0.97 12.37 -12.84
CA GLU A 21 -0.09 13.43 -13.33
C GLU A 21 -0.91 14.70 -13.67
N PRO A 22 -1.55 15.33 -12.67
CA PRO A 22 -2.54 16.38 -12.92
C PRO A 22 -1.93 17.61 -13.60
N SER A 23 -0.63 17.86 -13.47
CA SER A 23 0.09 18.92 -14.21
C SER A 23 -0.67 20.26 -14.21
N GLY A 24 -1.08 20.78 -15.37
CA GLY A 24 -1.88 22.02 -15.48
C GLY A 24 -3.26 21.96 -14.82
N VAL A 25 -3.88 20.78 -14.73
CA VAL A 25 -5.12 20.57 -13.95
C VAL A 25 -4.85 20.77 -12.47
N GLY A 26 -3.71 20.27 -11.98
CA GLY A 26 -3.29 20.44 -10.59
C GLY A 26 -3.11 21.91 -10.23
N GLU A 27 -2.41 22.68 -11.06
CA GLU A 27 -2.25 24.13 -10.84
C GLU A 27 -3.59 24.88 -10.92
N HIS A 28 -4.48 24.47 -11.83
CA HIS A 28 -5.84 25.03 -11.88
C HIS A 28 -6.61 24.77 -10.57
N ILE A 29 -6.57 23.55 -10.03
CA ILE A 29 -7.23 23.20 -8.76
C ILE A 29 -6.69 24.05 -7.63
N LEU A 30 -5.37 24.20 -7.52
CA LEU A 30 -4.73 24.99 -6.46
C LEU A 30 -5.09 26.48 -6.56
N LEU A 31 -5.01 27.07 -7.75
CA LEU A 31 -5.40 28.46 -7.97
C LEU A 31 -6.89 28.70 -7.70
N LEU A 32 -7.76 27.79 -8.14
CA LEU A 32 -9.18 27.85 -7.86
C LEU A 32 -9.44 27.78 -6.35
N ALA A 33 -8.77 26.87 -5.64
CA ALA A 33 -8.89 26.73 -4.19
C ALA A 33 -8.49 28.02 -3.45
N GLU A 34 -7.38 28.65 -3.83
CA GLU A 34 -6.90 29.90 -3.23
C GLU A 34 -7.89 31.05 -3.38
N GLU A 35 -8.41 31.25 -4.59
CA GLU A 35 -9.36 32.33 -4.86
C GLU A 35 -10.73 32.06 -4.20
N LEU A 36 -11.08 30.79 -3.97
CA LEU A 36 -12.30 30.38 -3.29
C LEU A 36 -12.21 30.40 -1.75
N ALA A 37 -11.03 30.26 -1.16
CA ALA A 37 -10.82 30.06 0.28
C ALA A 37 -11.44 31.15 1.18
N GLY A 38 -11.63 32.36 0.64
CA GLY A 38 -12.32 33.45 1.35
C GLY A 38 -13.83 33.27 1.48
N THR A 39 -14.43 32.41 0.67
CA THR A 39 -15.89 32.28 0.48
C THR A 39 -16.45 30.91 0.86
N VAL A 40 -15.67 29.84 0.65
CA VAL A 40 -16.09 28.44 0.91
C VAL A 40 -14.97 27.68 1.62
N ASP A 41 -15.33 26.61 2.32
CA ASP A 41 -14.37 25.72 2.97
C ASP A 41 -13.92 24.66 1.95
N VAL A 42 -12.67 24.77 1.48
CA VAL A 42 -12.14 23.91 0.42
C VAL A 42 -11.34 22.74 1.00
N VAL A 43 -11.63 21.53 0.50
CA VAL A 43 -10.82 20.33 0.65
C VAL A 43 -10.32 19.91 -0.73
N ILE A 44 -9.04 19.53 -0.83
CA ILE A 44 -8.46 19.02 -2.08
C ILE A 44 -8.30 17.50 -1.95
N ALA A 45 -8.90 16.78 -2.90
CA ALA A 45 -8.83 15.32 -2.96
C ALA A 45 -8.04 14.84 -4.18
N ALA A 46 -6.99 14.07 -3.96
CA ALA A 46 -6.17 13.51 -5.03
C ALA A 46 -5.41 12.27 -4.57
N ALA A 47 -5.02 11.40 -5.49
CA ALA A 47 -4.17 10.27 -5.17
C ALA A 47 -2.83 10.75 -4.58
N PRO A 48 -2.30 10.15 -3.50
CA PRO A 48 -1.06 10.58 -2.85
C PRO A 48 0.13 10.62 -3.82
N GLN A 49 0.16 9.71 -4.80
CA GLN A 49 1.24 9.62 -5.78
C GLN A 49 1.24 10.77 -6.81
N SER A 50 0.19 11.60 -6.84
CA SER A 50 0.08 12.72 -7.79
C SER A 50 0.95 13.93 -7.43
N GLY A 51 1.45 14.03 -6.19
CA GLY A 51 2.15 15.22 -5.67
C GLY A 51 1.26 16.46 -5.46
N LEU A 52 -0.05 16.37 -5.77
CA LEU A 52 -1.00 17.47 -5.60
C LEU A 52 -1.32 17.72 -4.12
N LEU A 53 -1.45 16.66 -3.31
CA LEU A 53 -1.72 16.78 -1.87
C LEU A 53 -0.59 17.50 -1.14
N ASP A 54 0.68 17.20 -1.44
CA ASP A 54 1.83 17.92 -0.86
C ASP A 54 1.81 19.41 -1.21
N SER A 55 1.47 19.72 -2.46
CA SER A 55 1.40 21.11 -2.93
C SER A 55 0.23 21.87 -2.31
N ALA A 56 -0.90 21.20 -2.11
CA ALA A 56 -2.07 21.73 -1.39
C ALA A 56 -1.76 21.93 0.10
N GLY A 57 -1.07 20.97 0.74
CA GLY A 57 -0.69 21.03 2.15
C GLY A 57 0.21 22.22 2.45
N ARG A 58 1.24 22.46 1.61
CA ARG A 58 2.10 23.66 1.71
C ARG A 58 1.34 24.98 1.56
N ARG A 59 0.17 24.98 0.91
CA ARG A 59 -0.71 26.14 0.76
C ARG A 59 -1.80 26.22 1.84
N GLY A 60 -1.78 25.32 2.83
CA GLY A 60 -2.67 25.35 4.01
C GLY A 60 -4.09 24.81 3.77
N PHE A 61 -4.29 24.03 2.71
CA PHE A 61 -5.58 23.42 2.42
C PHE A 61 -5.82 22.12 3.20
N ALA A 62 -7.10 21.82 3.43
CA ALA A 62 -7.49 20.50 3.91
C ALA A 62 -7.32 19.46 2.81
N LEU A 63 -6.90 18.25 3.19
CA LEU A 63 -6.46 17.22 2.26
C LEU A 63 -7.31 15.97 2.41
N ARG A 64 -7.61 15.29 1.30
CA ARG A 64 -8.29 13.99 1.33
C ARG A 64 -7.68 13.02 0.34
N ASP A 65 -7.40 11.79 0.78
CA ASP A 65 -7.06 10.68 -0.11
C ASP A 65 -8.35 9.97 -0.56
N PRO A 66 -8.66 9.91 -1.88
CA PRO A 66 -9.80 9.18 -2.41
C PRO A 66 -9.51 7.71 -2.75
N SER A 67 -8.32 7.18 -2.43
CA SER A 67 -7.88 5.83 -2.85
C SER A 67 -8.68 4.70 -2.22
N ASP A 68 -9.10 4.83 -0.95
CA ASP A 68 -10.08 3.93 -0.34
C ASP A 68 -11.50 4.40 -0.68
N VAL A 69 -12.12 3.71 -1.64
CA VAL A 69 -13.42 4.07 -2.20
C VAL A 69 -14.54 4.05 -1.15
N ALA A 70 -14.53 3.09 -0.22
CA ALA A 70 -15.59 2.93 0.76
C ALA A 70 -15.49 4.01 1.84
N ASP A 71 -14.28 4.25 2.36
CA ASP A 71 -13.99 5.32 3.30
C ASP A 71 -14.28 6.70 2.69
N PHE A 72 -13.79 6.97 1.47
CA PHE A 72 -14.05 8.24 0.78
C PHE A 72 -15.55 8.48 0.56
N ALA A 73 -16.32 7.46 0.17
CA ALA A 73 -17.77 7.57 0.04
C ALA A 73 -18.47 7.91 1.36
N GLY A 74 -18.05 7.31 2.48
CA GLY A 74 -18.57 7.65 3.82
C GLY A 74 -18.28 9.10 4.20
N TRP A 75 -17.04 9.55 3.98
CA TRP A 75 -16.61 10.92 4.28
C TRP A 75 -17.32 11.98 3.42
N LEU A 76 -17.61 11.67 2.15
CA LEU A 76 -18.31 12.58 1.24
C LEU A 76 -19.70 13.00 1.77
N GLY A 77 -20.33 12.25 2.67
CA GLY A 77 -21.58 12.65 3.32
C GLY A 77 -21.49 13.98 4.09
N ALA A 78 -20.28 14.44 4.43
CA ALA A 78 -20.04 15.71 5.10
C ALA A 78 -19.77 16.89 4.14
N ILE A 79 -19.72 16.64 2.82
CA ILE A 79 -19.40 17.60 1.77
C ILE A 79 -20.69 18.11 1.09
N ASP A 80 -20.77 19.42 0.84
CA ASP A 80 -21.90 20.01 0.13
C ASP A 80 -21.75 19.86 -1.39
N ILE A 81 -20.55 20.09 -1.91
CA ILE A 81 -20.25 20.03 -3.35
C ILE A 81 -19.00 19.21 -3.62
N LEU A 82 -19.11 18.20 -4.48
CA LEU A 82 -17.96 17.51 -5.06
C LEU A 82 -17.69 18.09 -6.45
N HIS A 83 -16.54 18.70 -6.66
CA HIS A 83 -16.12 19.26 -7.93
C HIS A 83 -14.97 18.45 -8.52
N VAL A 84 -15.29 17.61 -9.51
CA VAL A 84 -14.34 16.72 -10.18
C VAL A 84 -13.66 17.44 -11.34
N HIS A 85 -12.34 17.33 -11.45
CA HIS A 85 -11.58 17.87 -12.57
C HIS A 85 -10.96 16.75 -13.40
N ALA A 86 -11.21 16.77 -14.71
CA ALA A 86 -10.71 15.81 -15.68
C ALA A 86 -9.75 16.50 -16.67
N GLY A 87 -8.50 16.04 -16.71
CA GLY A 87 -7.50 16.45 -17.68
C GLY A 87 -7.71 15.79 -19.04
N ILE A 88 -8.26 14.59 -19.06
CA ILE A 88 -8.67 13.82 -20.24
C ILE A 88 -10.02 13.14 -19.98
N GLY A 89 -10.74 12.83 -21.05
CA GLY A 89 -12.15 12.43 -20.96
C GLY A 89 -12.48 11.14 -20.21
N TRP A 90 -11.51 10.36 -19.74
CA TRP A 90 -11.75 9.16 -18.91
C TRP A 90 -11.39 9.32 -17.43
N GLU A 91 -10.79 10.44 -17.04
CA GLU A 91 -10.53 10.77 -15.64
C GLU A 91 -11.82 11.20 -14.93
N GLY A 92 -11.91 10.97 -13.63
CA GLY A 92 -12.95 11.46 -12.74
C GLY A 92 -14.31 10.74 -12.85
N HIS A 93 -14.41 9.65 -13.62
CA HIS A 93 -15.67 8.92 -13.78
C HIS A 93 -16.16 8.31 -12.46
N GLU A 94 -15.27 7.63 -11.75
CA GLU A 94 -15.60 6.99 -10.48
C GLU A 94 -15.82 8.03 -9.37
N LEU A 95 -15.06 9.12 -9.35
CA LEU A 95 -15.29 10.22 -8.41
C LEU A 95 -16.71 10.82 -8.56
N ALA A 96 -17.17 11.05 -9.80
CA ALA A 96 -18.52 11.54 -10.05
C ALA A 96 -19.60 10.53 -9.62
N ARG A 97 -19.38 9.23 -9.90
CA ARG A 97 -20.26 8.14 -9.46
C ARG A 97 -20.36 8.09 -7.93
N LEU A 98 -19.23 8.16 -7.24
CA LEU A 98 -19.13 8.11 -5.78
C LEU A 98 -19.83 9.31 -5.12
N GLY A 99 -19.62 10.52 -5.63
CA GLY A 99 -20.33 11.70 -5.15
C GLY A 99 -21.85 11.53 -5.21
N ARG A 100 -22.34 10.92 -6.29
CA ARG A 100 -23.78 10.67 -6.46
C ARG A 100 -24.29 9.59 -5.50
N THR A 101 -23.58 8.48 -5.35
CA THR A 101 -24.01 7.39 -4.47
C THR A 101 -23.88 7.73 -2.99
N ALA A 102 -22.92 8.58 -2.61
CA ALA A 102 -22.74 9.08 -1.25
C ALA A 102 -23.77 10.15 -0.85
N GLY A 103 -24.58 10.63 -1.80
CA GLY A 103 -25.62 11.63 -1.52
C GLY A 103 -25.11 13.05 -1.35
N VAL A 104 -23.96 13.40 -1.97
CA VAL A 104 -23.46 14.78 -2.01
C VAL A 104 -24.52 15.68 -2.68
N ARG A 105 -24.73 16.88 -2.14
CA ARG A 105 -25.84 17.76 -2.57
C ARG A 105 -25.71 18.20 -4.03
N ALA A 106 -24.49 18.40 -4.51
CA ALA A 106 -24.20 18.63 -5.91
C ALA A 106 -22.85 18.05 -6.36
N VAL A 107 -22.83 17.47 -7.56
CA VAL A 107 -21.63 17.02 -8.25
C VAL A 107 -21.40 17.90 -9.47
N VAL A 108 -20.26 18.58 -9.49
CA VAL A 108 -19.80 19.41 -10.62
C VAL A 108 -18.61 18.72 -11.27
N ARG A 109 -18.48 18.83 -12.59
CA ARG A 109 -17.31 18.31 -13.32
C ARG A 109 -16.75 19.36 -14.26
N THR A 110 -15.44 19.57 -14.25
CA THR A 110 -14.73 20.44 -15.19
C THR A 110 -13.94 19.60 -16.20
N GLU A 111 -14.19 19.86 -17.49
CA GLU A 111 -13.45 19.29 -18.62
C GLU A 111 -12.38 20.27 -19.10
N HIS A 112 -11.11 19.87 -18.98
CA HIS A 112 -9.95 20.69 -19.35
C HIS A 112 -9.51 20.53 -20.81
N LEU A 113 -10.12 19.62 -21.57
CA LEU A 113 -9.85 19.37 -22.99
C LEU A 113 -11.15 19.28 -23.81
N PRO A 114 -11.10 19.49 -25.13
CA PRO A 114 -12.23 19.20 -26.01
C PRO A 114 -12.52 17.70 -26.08
N TYR A 115 -13.72 17.34 -26.52
CA TYR A 115 -14.13 15.96 -26.73
C TYR A 115 -13.33 15.34 -27.90
N VAL A 116 -12.40 14.45 -27.56
CA VAL A 116 -11.52 13.75 -28.52
C VAL A 116 -11.60 12.22 -28.40
N ILE A 117 -12.60 11.71 -27.68
CA ILE A 117 -12.78 10.27 -27.44
C ILE A 117 -13.24 9.59 -28.73
N THR A 118 -12.42 8.68 -29.24
CA THR A 118 -12.71 7.91 -30.47
C THR A 118 -13.14 6.48 -30.21
N ASP A 119 -12.80 5.92 -29.03
CA ASP A 119 -13.18 4.57 -28.65
C ASP A 119 -14.66 4.51 -28.23
N PRO A 120 -15.49 3.62 -28.83
CA PRO A 120 -16.92 3.55 -28.52
C PRO A 120 -17.27 3.18 -27.08
N ALA A 121 -16.43 2.38 -26.40
CA ALA A 121 -16.67 1.99 -25.02
C ALA A 121 -16.34 3.15 -24.06
N GLN A 122 -15.23 3.85 -24.31
CA GLN A 122 -14.88 5.07 -23.57
C GLN A 122 -15.91 6.17 -23.76
N ALA A 123 -16.42 6.36 -24.99
CA ALA A 123 -17.47 7.33 -25.28
C ALA A 123 -18.75 7.05 -24.48
N ARG A 124 -19.13 5.76 -24.36
CA ARG A 124 -20.29 5.34 -23.55
C ARG A 124 -20.06 5.60 -22.06
N ALA A 125 -18.91 5.19 -21.52
CA ALA A 125 -18.57 5.41 -20.12
C ALA A 125 -18.54 6.90 -19.75
N HIS A 126 -18.02 7.74 -20.66
CA HIS A 126 -18.02 9.19 -20.50
C HIS A 126 -19.43 9.77 -20.49
N ALA A 127 -20.29 9.36 -21.43
CA ALA A 127 -21.69 9.79 -21.47
C ALA A 127 -22.44 9.39 -20.19
N GLU A 128 -22.20 8.19 -19.67
CA GLU A 128 -22.75 7.72 -18.38
C GLU A 128 -22.25 8.58 -17.21
N SER A 129 -20.95 8.89 -17.16
CA SER A 129 -20.38 9.73 -16.10
C SER A 129 -20.93 11.16 -16.12
N VAL A 130 -20.99 11.80 -17.28
CA VAL A 130 -21.54 13.16 -17.43
C VAL A 130 -23.04 13.21 -17.12
N ALA A 131 -23.77 12.11 -17.31
CA ALA A 131 -25.18 12.05 -16.91
C ALA A 131 -25.39 12.14 -15.38
N LEU A 132 -24.38 11.77 -14.58
CA LEU A 132 -24.42 11.76 -13.11
C LEU A 132 -24.12 13.12 -12.48
N VAL A 133 -23.64 14.10 -13.25
CA VAL A 133 -23.26 15.42 -12.73
C VAL A 133 -24.40 16.43 -12.89
N ASP A 134 -24.48 17.36 -11.95
CA ASP A 134 -25.45 18.46 -11.94
C ASP A 134 -25.03 19.58 -12.89
N ARG A 135 -23.70 19.82 -13.00
CA ARG A 135 -23.11 20.79 -13.94
C ARG A 135 -21.83 20.27 -14.57
N LEU A 136 -21.69 20.53 -15.86
CA LEU A 136 -20.46 20.33 -16.63
C LEU A 136 -19.86 21.71 -16.95
N ILE A 137 -18.65 21.96 -16.50
CA ILE A 137 -17.89 23.17 -16.80
C ILE A 137 -16.92 22.83 -17.94
N CYS A 138 -16.96 23.59 -19.03
CA CYS A 138 -15.97 23.50 -20.10
C CYS A 138 -15.09 24.76 -20.10
N VAL A 139 -13.77 24.56 -20.23
CA VAL A 139 -12.80 25.67 -20.14
C VAL A 139 -12.78 26.61 -21.36
N SER A 140 -13.54 26.31 -22.41
CA SER A 140 -13.69 27.13 -23.60
C SER A 140 -15.02 26.85 -24.32
N SER A 141 -15.50 27.79 -25.11
CA SER A 141 -16.73 27.63 -25.91
C SER A 141 -16.57 26.57 -27.00
N THR A 142 -15.35 26.41 -27.54
CA THR A 142 -14.98 25.39 -28.52
C THR A 142 -14.98 24.01 -27.89
N ALA A 143 -14.47 23.89 -26.66
CA ALA A 143 -14.62 22.65 -25.89
C ALA A 143 -16.10 22.34 -25.69
N ALA A 144 -16.90 23.28 -25.17
CA ALA A 144 -18.34 23.10 -24.99
C ALA A 144 -19.06 22.64 -26.28
N ALA A 145 -18.75 23.27 -27.42
CA ALA A 145 -19.31 22.89 -28.72
C ALA A 145 -18.93 21.46 -29.16
N SER A 146 -17.72 21.01 -28.82
CA SER A 146 -17.29 19.63 -29.13
C SER A 146 -18.08 18.56 -28.36
N PHE A 147 -18.46 18.84 -27.11
CA PHE A 147 -19.36 17.96 -26.35
C PHE A 147 -20.80 18.03 -26.89
N GLY A 148 -21.28 19.21 -27.28
CA GLY A 148 -22.59 19.36 -27.90
C GLY A 148 -22.73 18.60 -29.22
N ALA A 149 -21.69 18.64 -30.06
CA ALA A 149 -21.66 17.95 -31.36
C ALA A 149 -21.83 16.43 -31.27
N VAL A 150 -21.48 15.82 -30.14
CA VAL A 150 -21.67 14.37 -29.88
C VAL A 150 -22.95 14.06 -29.11
N GLY A 151 -23.86 15.03 -28.99
CA GLY A 151 -25.17 14.85 -28.37
C GLY A 151 -25.17 14.89 -26.84
N LEU A 152 -24.13 15.46 -26.22
CA LEU A 152 -24.06 15.69 -24.77
C LEU A 152 -24.68 17.06 -24.35
N ASP A 153 -25.56 17.61 -25.19
CA ASP A 153 -26.22 18.93 -25.10
C ASP A 153 -27.36 19.02 -24.05
N SER A 154 -27.80 20.17 -23.52
CA SER A 154 -27.37 21.59 -23.65
C SER A 154 -27.79 22.45 -22.43
N LEU A 155 -28.43 21.90 -21.39
CA LEU A 155 -28.92 22.68 -20.23
C LEU A 155 -27.98 22.69 -19.02
N ARG A 156 -26.95 21.83 -19.01
CA ARG A 156 -26.04 21.65 -17.86
C ARG A 156 -24.60 22.14 -18.12
N ILE A 157 -24.26 22.43 -19.37
CA ILE A 157 -22.93 22.91 -19.76
C ILE A 157 -22.82 24.41 -19.47
N VAL A 158 -21.76 24.81 -18.77
CA VAL A 158 -21.38 26.21 -18.57
C VAL A 158 -19.95 26.39 -19.05
N THR A 159 -19.70 27.43 -19.84
CA THR A 159 -18.34 27.79 -20.22
C THR A 159 -17.73 28.71 -19.18
N ILE A 160 -16.67 28.27 -18.52
CA ILE A 160 -15.88 29.08 -17.59
C ILE A 160 -14.43 29.01 -18.04
N PRO A 161 -13.87 30.10 -18.61
CA PRO A 161 -12.47 30.11 -19.00
C PRO A 161 -11.54 29.84 -17.83
N ASN A 162 -10.47 29.07 -18.09
CA ASN A 162 -9.32 29.02 -17.21
C ASN A 162 -8.81 30.42 -16.88
N GLY A 163 -8.48 30.64 -15.61
CA GLY A 163 -7.86 31.85 -15.12
C GLY A 163 -6.44 31.58 -14.62
N VAL A 164 -5.53 32.53 -14.84
CA VAL A 164 -4.18 32.50 -14.26
C VAL A 164 -3.93 33.76 -13.44
N ARG A 165 -3.07 33.65 -12.41
CA ARG A 165 -2.55 34.82 -11.69
C ARG A 165 -1.33 35.33 -12.46
N PRO A 166 -1.21 36.65 -12.73
CA PRO A 166 0.00 37.20 -13.31
C PRO A 166 1.19 36.87 -12.41
N ARG A 167 2.21 36.19 -12.95
CA ARG A 167 3.46 35.98 -12.21
C ARG A 167 4.24 37.29 -12.15
N PRO A 168 5.00 37.55 -11.07
CA PRO A 168 6.01 38.60 -11.09
C PRO A 168 6.94 38.39 -12.29
N ILE A 169 7.13 39.44 -13.08
CA ILE A 169 8.01 39.43 -14.24
C ILE A 169 9.34 40.01 -13.75
N GLY A 170 10.39 39.20 -13.71
CA GLY A 170 11.73 39.65 -13.33
C GLY A 170 12.48 40.33 -14.47
N ASP A 171 13.78 40.54 -14.25
CA ASP A 171 14.67 41.12 -15.25
C ASP A 171 15.08 40.05 -16.26
N GLY A 172 14.36 39.95 -17.38
CA GLY A 172 14.66 39.01 -18.47
C GLY A 172 16.12 39.11 -19.00
N GLN A 173 16.84 40.19 -18.71
CA GLN A 173 18.27 40.30 -18.97
C GLN A 173 19.11 39.29 -18.19
N GLN A 174 18.71 38.93 -16.98
CA GLN A 174 19.41 37.90 -16.20
C GLN A 174 19.34 36.55 -16.89
N ILE A 175 18.16 36.14 -17.38
CA ILE A 175 17.97 34.91 -18.14
C ILE A 175 18.78 34.95 -19.45
N ARG A 176 18.76 36.09 -20.17
CA ARG A 176 19.57 36.25 -21.39
C ARG A 176 21.06 36.05 -21.10
N ARG A 177 21.59 36.56 -19.99
CA ARG A 177 22.98 36.33 -19.56
C ARG A 177 23.26 34.89 -19.14
N GLU A 178 22.38 34.28 -18.33
CA GLU A 178 22.51 32.89 -17.85
C GLU A 178 22.58 31.91 -19.03
N LEU A 179 21.74 32.13 -20.05
CA LEU A 179 21.66 31.28 -21.23
C LEU A 179 22.62 31.68 -22.36
N ALA A 180 23.48 32.68 -22.12
CA ALA A 180 24.44 33.23 -23.08
C ALA A 180 23.78 33.64 -24.42
N LEU A 181 22.63 34.30 -24.35
CA LEU A 181 21.90 34.86 -25.48
C LEU A 181 22.46 36.24 -25.83
N ALA A 182 22.63 36.52 -27.13
CA ALA A 182 23.00 37.86 -27.56
C ALA A 182 21.87 38.87 -27.27
N ASP A 183 22.24 40.10 -26.94
CA ASP A 183 21.28 41.14 -26.52
C ASP A 183 20.21 41.44 -27.58
N ASP A 184 20.55 41.31 -28.86
CA ASP A 184 19.70 41.59 -30.03
C ASP A 184 19.19 40.32 -30.74
N ALA A 185 19.54 39.12 -30.26
CA ALA A 185 19.05 37.87 -30.83
C ALA A 185 17.54 37.70 -30.55
N PRO A 186 16.72 37.38 -31.58
CA PRO A 186 15.32 37.02 -31.37
C PRO A 186 15.19 35.72 -30.56
N VAL A 187 14.43 35.76 -29.47
CA VAL A 187 14.21 34.61 -28.58
C VAL A 187 12.78 34.08 -28.73
N LEU A 188 12.67 32.86 -29.24
CA LEU A 188 11.43 32.09 -29.32
C LEU A 188 11.33 31.19 -28.08
N LEU A 189 10.19 31.22 -27.38
CA LEU A 189 9.96 30.38 -26.20
C LEU A 189 8.78 29.43 -26.40
N THR A 190 8.97 28.18 -25.99
CA THR A 190 7.89 27.22 -25.77
C THR A 190 8.03 26.63 -24.37
N VAL A 191 6.96 26.69 -23.56
CA VAL A 191 6.88 26.03 -22.26
C VAL A 191 5.76 24.98 -22.31
N ALA A 192 6.13 23.70 -22.37
CA ALA A 192 5.19 22.61 -22.56
C ALA A 192 5.79 21.24 -22.21
N ARG A 193 4.94 20.27 -21.83
CA ARG A 193 5.35 18.86 -21.70
C ARG A 193 5.81 18.28 -23.04
N PHE A 194 6.89 17.51 -23.05
CA PHE A 194 7.44 16.90 -24.28
C PHE A 194 6.63 15.66 -24.67
N THR A 195 5.45 15.92 -25.23
CA THR A 195 4.44 14.95 -25.70
C THR A 195 4.04 15.27 -27.13
N GLU A 196 3.46 14.29 -27.84
CA GLU A 196 3.07 14.46 -29.24
C GLU A 196 2.07 15.61 -29.41
N GLN A 197 1.11 15.71 -28.49
CA GLN A 197 0.11 16.78 -28.42
C GLN A 197 0.71 18.17 -28.65
N LYS A 198 1.88 18.46 -28.05
CA LYS A 198 2.46 19.82 -28.01
C LYS A 198 3.23 20.21 -29.27
N GLY A 199 3.36 19.31 -30.25
CA GLY A 199 3.82 19.66 -31.59
C GLY A 199 5.29 20.09 -31.70
N HIS A 200 6.16 19.72 -30.76
CA HIS A 200 7.59 20.09 -30.78
C HIS A 200 8.28 19.76 -32.10
N ALA A 201 7.95 18.61 -32.71
CA ALA A 201 8.47 18.21 -34.01
C ALA A 201 8.09 19.19 -35.14
N VAL A 202 6.88 19.78 -35.08
CA VAL A 202 6.41 20.79 -36.04
C VAL A 202 7.24 22.08 -35.90
N LEU A 203 7.51 22.49 -34.66
CA LEU A 203 8.33 23.67 -34.37
C LEU A 203 9.77 23.50 -34.86
N ILE A 204 10.39 22.37 -34.55
CA ILE A 204 11.76 22.05 -34.96
C ILE A 204 11.85 21.94 -36.49
N ALA A 205 10.81 21.41 -37.15
CA ALA A 205 10.74 21.37 -38.61
C ALA A 205 10.55 22.75 -39.25
N ALA A 206 9.91 23.70 -38.56
CA ALA A 206 9.72 25.07 -39.03
C ALA A 206 10.98 25.95 -38.85
N LEU A 207 11.81 25.63 -37.85
CA LEU A 207 12.94 26.46 -37.45
C LEU A 207 13.97 26.75 -38.56
N PRO A 208 14.34 25.82 -39.48
CA PRO A 208 15.28 26.12 -40.55
C PRO A 208 14.87 27.29 -41.46
N ALA A 209 13.57 27.42 -41.74
CA ALA A 209 13.06 28.54 -42.55
C ALA A 209 13.12 29.87 -41.78
N VAL A 210 12.89 29.83 -40.47
CA VAL A 210 13.04 30.99 -39.59
C VAL A 210 14.50 31.43 -39.52
N LEU A 211 15.44 30.50 -39.35
CA LEU A 211 16.88 30.78 -39.29
C LEU A 211 17.44 31.31 -40.62
N LEU A 212 16.82 30.97 -41.75
CA LEU A 212 17.20 31.57 -43.04
C LEU A 212 16.89 33.07 -43.09
N ALA A 213 15.81 33.51 -42.44
CA ALA A 213 15.43 34.93 -42.35
C ALA A 213 16.08 35.66 -41.16
N TYR A 214 16.26 34.95 -40.03
CA TYR A 214 16.84 35.46 -38.78
C TYR A 214 17.93 34.50 -38.29
N PRO A 215 19.16 34.60 -38.82
CA PRO A 215 20.24 33.67 -38.51
C PRO A 215 20.61 33.58 -37.02
N GLU A 216 20.37 34.66 -36.27
CA GLU A 216 20.67 34.74 -34.84
C GLU A 216 19.52 34.33 -33.92
N ALA A 217 18.37 33.89 -34.46
CA ALA A 217 17.25 33.47 -33.62
C ALA A 217 17.58 32.25 -32.75
N MET A 218 17.11 32.28 -31.50
CA MET A 218 17.26 31.19 -30.53
C MET A 218 15.90 30.60 -30.16
N LEU A 219 15.78 29.28 -30.16
CA LEU A 219 14.61 28.57 -29.65
C LEU A 219 14.89 27.99 -28.25
N LEU A 220 14.12 28.43 -27.26
CA LEU A 220 14.13 27.92 -25.89
C LEU A 220 12.95 26.97 -25.68
N LEU A 221 13.24 25.73 -25.28
CA LEU A 221 12.25 24.71 -24.97
C LEU A 221 12.33 24.36 -23.49
N ALA A 222 11.37 24.84 -22.70
CA ALA A 222 11.23 24.51 -21.29
C ALA A 222 10.16 23.44 -21.08
N GLY A 223 10.53 22.37 -20.41
CA GLY A 223 9.67 21.22 -20.13
C GLY A 223 10.44 19.90 -20.08
N ALA A 224 9.71 18.85 -19.72
CA ALA A 224 10.18 17.47 -19.71
C ALA A 224 9.09 16.56 -20.28
N GLY A 225 9.46 15.33 -20.64
CA GLY A 225 8.52 14.32 -21.13
C GLY A 225 9.19 13.25 -21.98
N PRO A 226 8.43 12.21 -22.35
CA PRO A 226 8.95 11.01 -23.03
C PRO A 226 9.57 11.32 -24.41
N LEU A 227 9.18 12.42 -25.06
CA LEU A 227 9.74 12.78 -26.37
C LEU A 227 11.08 13.50 -26.31
N ARG A 228 11.69 13.73 -25.14
CA ARG A 228 13.00 14.40 -25.04
C ARG A 228 14.08 13.79 -25.96
N PRO A 229 14.30 12.45 -25.97
CA PRO A 229 15.33 11.86 -26.82
C PRO A 229 15.03 12.04 -28.32
N ALA A 230 13.75 11.98 -28.71
CA ALA A 230 13.33 12.18 -30.10
C ALA A 230 13.52 13.64 -30.55
N ILE A 231 13.25 14.60 -29.66
CA ILE A 231 13.50 16.03 -29.88
C ILE A 231 15.01 16.29 -30.05
N GLU A 232 15.85 15.76 -29.16
CA GLU A 232 17.31 15.87 -29.24
C GLU A 232 17.86 15.30 -30.55
N ALA A 233 17.37 14.12 -30.97
CA ALA A 233 17.74 13.51 -32.23
C ALA A 233 17.31 14.34 -33.45
N ASP A 234 16.13 14.95 -33.45
CA ASP A 234 15.66 15.79 -34.56
C ASP A 234 16.46 17.10 -34.67
N ILE A 235 16.80 17.72 -33.54
CA ILE A 235 17.68 18.89 -33.48
C ILE A 235 19.05 18.55 -34.06
N ALA A 236 19.66 17.42 -33.64
CA ALA A 236 20.96 16.98 -34.13
C ALA A 236 20.94 16.67 -35.64
N ARG A 237 19.93 15.92 -36.10
CA ARG A 237 19.76 15.56 -37.52
C ARG A 237 19.66 16.76 -38.44
N ARG A 238 19.08 17.87 -37.96
CA ARG A 238 18.90 19.11 -38.71
C ARG A 238 20.04 20.12 -38.53
N GLY A 239 21.04 19.80 -37.71
CA GLY A 239 22.16 20.70 -37.43
C GLY A 239 21.76 21.95 -36.63
N LEU A 240 20.73 21.85 -35.78
CA LEU A 240 20.15 23.00 -35.05
C LEU A 240 20.71 23.18 -33.63
N GLY A 241 21.69 22.39 -33.22
CA GLY A 241 22.19 22.33 -31.83
C GLY A 241 22.63 23.69 -31.26
N ASP A 242 23.24 24.55 -32.08
CA ASP A 242 23.70 25.86 -31.63
C ASP A 242 22.55 26.87 -31.45
N ARG A 243 21.37 26.59 -32.01
CA ARG A 243 20.21 27.49 -32.08
C ARG A 243 18.98 27.01 -31.29
N VAL A 244 19.08 25.86 -30.61
CA VAL A 244 18.03 25.33 -29.73
C VAL A 244 18.61 25.06 -28.34
N ARG A 245 17.90 25.45 -27.28
CA ARG A 245 18.25 25.15 -25.89
C ARG A 245 17.11 24.38 -25.22
N LEU A 246 17.42 23.17 -24.75
CA LEU A 246 16.51 22.35 -23.95
C LEU A 246 16.77 22.66 -22.47
N LEU A 247 15.82 23.35 -21.83
CA LEU A 247 16.00 23.90 -20.48
C LEU A 247 15.58 22.92 -19.37
N GLY A 248 14.87 21.84 -19.71
CA GLY A 248 14.24 20.97 -18.72
C GLY A 248 13.06 21.65 -18.03
N SER A 249 12.60 21.08 -16.91
CA SER A 249 11.56 21.70 -16.07
C SER A 249 12.11 22.97 -15.38
N ARG A 250 11.31 24.04 -15.37
CA ARG A 250 11.68 25.37 -14.84
C ARG A 250 10.52 25.95 -14.03
N ASP A 251 10.82 26.57 -12.88
CA ASP A 251 9.82 27.20 -12.00
C ASP A 251 9.69 28.72 -12.24
N ASP A 252 10.68 29.31 -12.91
CA ASP A 252 10.83 30.72 -13.22
C ASP A 252 10.27 31.11 -14.61
N VAL A 253 9.13 30.50 -14.99
CA VAL A 253 8.49 30.72 -16.30
C VAL A 253 8.22 32.22 -16.58
N GLY A 254 7.94 33.02 -15.55
CA GLY A 254 7.77 34.47 -15.68
C GLY A 254 9.02 35.18 -16.21
N ASP A 255 10.21 34.75 -15.77
CA ASP A 255 11.50 35.32 -16.19
C ASP A 255 11.88 34.84 -17.59
N LEU A 256 11.56 33.60 -17.94
CA LEU A 256 11.68 33.10 -19.32
C LEU A 256 10.80 33.88 -20.29
N LEU A 257 9.55 34.17 -19.90
CA LEU A 257 8.64 35.01 -20.67
C LEU A 257 9.17 36.44 -20.81
N ALA A 258 9.76 37.00 -19.74
CA ALA A 258 10.40 38.32 -19.78
C ALA A 258 11.58 38.40 -20.76
N ALA A 259 12.28 37.28 -20.94
CA ALA A 259 13.42 37.17 -21.86
C ALA A 259 13.02 36.91 -23.32
N ALA A 260 11.79 36.42 -23.56
CA ALA A 260 11.33 36.01 -24.88
C ALA A 260 10.78 37.17 -25.71
N ASP A 261 11.05 37.15 -27.01
CA ASP A 261 10.46 38.09 -27.98
C ASP A 261 9.15 37.55 -28.57
N LEU A 262 8.99 36.22 -28.59
CA LEU A 262 7.82 35.55 -29.14
C LEU A 262 7.56 34.24 -28.40
N PHE A 263 6.33 34.02 -27.95
CA PHE A 263 5.90 32.73 -27.43
C PHE A 263 5.27 31.89 -28.54
N VAL A 264 5.71 30.64 -28.70
CA VAL A 264 5.25 29.76 -29.78
C VAL A 264 4.68 28.47 -29.20
N LEU A 265 3.43 28.14 -29.53
CA LEU A 265 2.78 26.89 -29.09
C LEU A 265 2.07 26.18 -30.25
N PRO A 266 2.72 25.22 -30.92
CA PRO A 266 2.19 24.56 -32.12
C PRO A 266 1.43 23.26 -31.81
N SER A 267 0.63 23.26 -30.75
CA SER A 267 -0.09 22.08 -30.30
C SER A 267 -1.08 21.55 -31.35
N HIS A 268 -1.36 20.25 -31.30
CA HIS A 268 -2.38 19.59 -32.14
C HIS A 268 -3.79 19.73 -31.57
N PHE A 269 -3.93 19.76 -30.25
CA PHE A 269 -5.19 20.01 -29.54
C PHE A 269 -4.91 20.64 -28.17
N GLU A 270 -5.82 21.49 -27.70
CA GLU A 270 -5.78 22.19 -26.42
C GLU A 270 -7.22 22.51 -25.94
N GLY A 271 -7.43 22.54 -24.62
CA GLY A 271 -8.66 23.09 -24.03
C GLY A 271 -8.60 24.61 -24.00
N LEU A 272 -8.01 25.18 -22.96
CA LEU A 272 -7.58 26.58 -22.92
C LEU A 272 -6.18 26.62 -22.28
N PRO A 273 -5.10 26.79 -23.07
CA PRO A 273 -3.73 26.57 -22.60
C PRO A 273 -3.30 27.64 -21.59
N LEU A 274 -3.06 27.24 -20.34
CA LEU A 274 -2.66 28.14 -19.25
C LEU A 274 -1.42 28.98 -19.60
N VAL A 275 -0.43 28.36 -20.25
CA VAL A 275 0.81 29.04 -20.64
C VAL A 275 0.61 30.16 -21.68
N VAL A 276 -0.40 30.04 -22.56
CA VAL A 276 -0.75 31.12 -23.48
C VAL A 276 -1.32 32.29 -22.69
N LEU A 277 -2.13 32.02 -21.66
CA LEU A 277 -2.65 33.06 -20.77
C LEU A 277 -1.52 33.71 -19.95
N GLU A 278 -0.52 32.94 -19.52
CA GLU A 278 0.68 33.46 -18.86
C GLU A 278 1.49 34.37 -19.81
N ALA A 279 1.69 33.97 -21.06
CA ALA A 279 2.36 34.80 -22.07
C ALA A 279 1.59 36.10 -22.36
N MET A 280 0.26 36.02 -22.50
CA MET A 280 -0.60 37.19 -22.64
C MET A 280 -0.52 38.10 -21.41
N ALA A 281 -0.53 37.55 -20.20
CA ALA A 281 -0.37 38.32 -18.97
C ALA A 281 0.97 39.08 -18.94
N ALA A 282 2.04 38.46 -19.45
CA ALA A 282 3.37 39.05 -19.60
C ALA A 282 3.51 40.02 -20.79
N ALA A 283 2.44 40.25 -21.57
CA ALA A 283 2.46 41.02 -22.82
C ALA A 283 3.45 40.49 -23.87
N VAL A 284 3.75 39.19 -23.83
CA VAL A 284 4.56 38.51 -24.85
C VAL A 284 3.66 38.14 -26.04
N PRO A 285 4.03 38.49 -27.27
CA PRO A 285 3.24 38.15 -28.45
C PRO A 285 3.19 36.63 -28.65
N VAL A 286 2.05 36.09 -29.11
CA VAL A 286 1.83 34.64 -29.23
C VAL A 286 1.68 34.23 -30.69
N VAL A 287 2.41 33.18 -31.10
CA VAL A 287 2.13 32.39 -32.30
C VAL A 287 1.63 31.02 -31.87
N GLY A 288 0.37 30.73 -32.16
CA GLY A 288 -0.28 29.49 -31.77
C GLY A 288 -0.90 28.75 -32.95
N THR A 289 -1.38 27.54 -32.70
CA THR A 289 -2.25 26.84 -33.65
C THR A 289 -3.71 27.24 -33.46
N ALA A 290 -4.45 27.31 -34.57
CA ALA A 290 -5.88 27.61 -34.62
C ALA A 290 -6.71 26.40 -34.15
N ILE A 291 -6.64 26.10 -32.85
CA ILE A 291 -7.29 24.95 -32.22
C ILE A 291 -7.93 25.33 -30.89
N GLY A 292 -9.02 24.67 -30.55
CA GLY A 292 -9.64 24.73 -29.22
C GLY A 292 -9.78 26.16 -28.67
N GLY A 293 -9.49 26.33 -27.38
CA GLY A 293 -9.51 27.63 -26.70
C GLY A 293 -8.32 28.54 -27.03
N THR A 294 -7.33 28.10 -27.80
CA THR A 294 -6.29 29.01 -28.31
C THR A 294 -6.91 30.08 -29.21
N ILE A 295 -7.93 29.72 -30.00
CA ILE A 295 -8.69 30.65 -30.86
C ILE A 295 -9.47 31.67 -30.01
N GLU A 296 -9.90 31.27 -28.81
CA GLU A 296 -10.63 32.15 -27.88
C GLU A 296 -9.69 33.07 -27.09
N ALA A 297 -8.47 32.60 -26.81
CA ALA A 297 -7.44 33.39 -26.13
C ALA A 297 -6.81 34.40 -27.07
N VAL A 298 -6.36 33.97 -28.25
CA VAL A 298 -5.56 34.76 -29.20
C VAL A 298 -6.41 35.14 -30.41
N GLU A 299 -6.72 36.42 -30.53
CA GLU A 299 -7.39 36.97 -31.72
C GLU A 299 -6.39 37.13 -32.87
N ASP A 300 -6.57 36.39 -33.96
CA ASP A 300 -5.63 36.35 -35.09
C ASP A 300 -5.44 37.73 -35.73
N GLY A 301 -4.18 38.13 -35.91
CA GLY A 301 -3.79 39.44 -36.43
C GLY A 301 -3.97 40.62 -35.45
N VAL A 302 -4.54 40.40 -34.27
CA VAL A 302 -4.79 41.45 -33.26
C VAL A 302 -4.02 41.19 -31.98
N ALA A 303 -4.14 40.02 -31.37
CA ALA A 303 -3.49 39.62 -30.12
C ALA A 303 -2.37 38.58 -30.33
N GLY A 304 -2.15 38.15 -31.57
CA GLY A 304 -1.13 37.20 -31.97
C GLY A 304 -1.39 36.65 -33.38
N TRP A 305 -0.79 35.52 -33.70
CA TRP A 305 -0.96 34.83 -34.99
C TRP A 305 -1.39 33.39 -34.79
N LEU A 306 -2.39 32.96 -35.56
CA LEU A 306 -2.88 31.59 -35.55
C LEU A 306 -2.60 30.89 -36.87
N VAL A 307 -2.16 29.63 -36.79
CA VAL A 307 -1.87 28.79 -37.97
C VAL A 307 -2.57 27.43 -37.90
N PRO A 308 -2.81 26.74 -39.04
CA PRO A 308 -3.31 25.37 -39.00
C PRO A 308 -2.36 24.42 -38.21
N PRO A 309 -2.90 23.46 -37.44
CA PRO A 309 -2.09 22.49 -36.70
C PRO A 309 -1.34 21.54 -37.65
N GLY A 310 -0.12 21.16 -37.28
CA GLY A 310 0.68 20.19 -38.05
C GLY A 310 1.35 20.72 -39.32
N GLU A 311 1.34 22.04 -39.56
CA GLU A 311 1.93 22.66 -40.76
C GLU A 311 3.20 23.50 -40.46
N PRO A 312 4.42 22.94 -40.58
CA PRO A 312 5.66 23.69 -40.33
C PRO A 312 5.86 24.91 -41.24
N ALA A 313 5.36 24.84 -42.49
CA ALA A 313 5.46 25.94 -43.44
C ALA A 313 4.57 27.13 -43.06
N ALA A 314 3.37 26.88 -42.51
CA ALA A 314 2.51 27.94 -42.01
C ALA A 314 3.10 28.55 -40.73
N LEU A 315 3.57 27.70 -39.81
CA LEU A 315 4.20 28.12 -38.56
C LEU A 315 5.42 29.02 -38.78
N SER A 316 6.34 28.62 -39.66
CA SER A 316 7.51 29.44 -39.99
C SER A 316 7.15 30.79 -40.60
N ARG A 317 6.15 30.86 -41.49
CA ARG A 317 5.67 32.14 -42.04
C ARG A 317 5.11 33.06 -40.96
N ALA A 318 4.33 32.53 -40.02
CA ALA A 318 3.77 33.32 -38.91
C ALA A 318 4.87 33.83 -37.97
N VAL A 319 5.86 32.99 -37.63
CA VAL A 319 7.03 33.41 -36.83
C VAL A 319 7.83 34.49 -37.56
N ILE A 320 8.12 34.32 -38.86
CA ILE A 320 8.84 35.32 -39.65
C ILE A 320 8.05 36.64 -39.73
N ALA A 321 6.73 36.58 -39.92
CA ALA A 321 5.87 37.77 -39.95
C ALA A 321 5.92 38.51 -38.60
N ALA A 322 5.81 37.79 -37.49
CA ALA A 322 5.90 38.35 -36.14
C ALA A 322 7.26 39.03 -35.88
N LEU A 323 8.36 38.41 -36.31
CA LEU A 323 9.70 38.97 -36.15
C LEU A 323 9.99 40.15 -37.11
N SER A 324 9.32 40.20 -38.27
CA SER A 324 9.57 41.24 -39.29
C SER A 324 9.02 42.61 -38.96
N ASP A 325 8.04 42.68 -38.05
CA ASP A 325 7.48 43.94 -37.55
C ASP A 325 7.41 43.93 -36.02
N PRO A 326 8.50 44.31 -35.33
CA PRO A 326 8.54 44.39 -33.87
C PRO A 326 7.48 45.34 -33.28
N SER A 327 7.03 46.34 -34.03
CA SER A 327 5.97 47.25 -33.58
C SER A 327 4.62 46.56 -33.56
N ALA A 328 4.29 45.81 -34.63
CA ALA A 328 3.10 44.98 -34.68
C ALA A 328 3.12 43.89 -33.61
N ALA A 329 4.28 43.24 -33.38
CA ALA A 329 4.44 42.27 -32.31
C ALA A 329 4.16 42.86 -30.93
N ARG A 330 4.75 44.01 -30.58
CA ARG A 330 4.46 44.69 -29.31
C ARG A 330 2.99 45.09 -29.17
N ALA A 331 2.38 45.58 -30.25
CA ALA A 331 0.95 45.90 -30.25
C ALA A 331 0.10 44.65 -29.99
N ALA A 332 0.45 43.52 -30.59
CA ALA A 332 -0.21 42.23 -30.37
C ALA A 332 -0.05 41.75 -28.91
N GLY A 333 1.16 41.84 -28.34
CA GLY A 333 1.41 41.54 -26.94
C GLY A 333 0.57 42.41 -25.98
N CYS A 334 0.48 43.72 -26.24
CA CYS A 334 -0.36 44.64 -25.47
C CYS A 334 -1.85 44.33 -25.59
N ALA A 335 -2.33 44.00 -26.79
CA ALA A 335 -3.71 43.59 -27.03
C ALA A 335 -4.04 42.27 -26.31
N GLY A 336 -3.12 41.30 -26.34
CA GLY A 336 -3.17 40.06 -25.58
C GLY A 336 -3.28 40.31 -24.07
N GLN A 337 -2.44 41.18 -23.51
CA GLN A 337 -2.49 41.55 -22.09
C GLN A 337 -3.80 42.24 -21.71
N ALA A 338 -4.29 43.16 -22.54
CA ALA A 338 -5.57 43.83 -22.31
C ALA A 338 -6.75 42.86 -22.36
N ARG A 339 -6.69 41.84 -23.22
CA ARG A 339 -7.68 40.75 -23.25
C ARG A 339 -7.59 39.87 -22.01
N PHE A 340 -6.37 39.43 -21.64
CA PHE A 340 -6.10 38.68 -20.42
C PHE A 340 -6.70 39.35 -19.17
N ARG A 341 -6.41 40.64 -18.95
CA ARG A 341 -6.93 41.39 -17.80
C ARG A 341 -8.46 41.45 -17.74
N ARG A 342 -9.16 41.33 -18.88
CA ARG A 342 -10.62 41.40 -18.93
C ARG A 342 -11.31 40.06 -18.73
N GLN A 343 -10.68 38.94 -19.12
CA GLN A 343 -11.39 37.66 -19.26
C GLN A 343 -10.71 36.45 -18.60
N PHE A 344 -9.41 36.50 -18.34
CA PHE A 344 -8.63 35.30 -18.01
C PHE A 344 -7.89 35.40 -16.66
N GLN A 345 -8.37 36.27 -15.75
CA GLN A 345 -7.85 36.34 -14.39
C GLN A 345 -8.40 35.19 -13.52
N ALA A 346 -7.57 34.63 -12.64
CA ALA A 346 -7.98 33.59 -11.69
C ALA A 346 -9.19 34.00 -10.83
N SER A 347 -9.26 35.26 -10.40
CA SER A 347 -10.38 35.80 -9.63
C SER A 347 -11.71 35.76 -10.40
N ALA A 348 -11.70 36.06 -11.70
CA ALA A 348 -12.89 36.01 -12.55
C ALA A 348 -13.38 34.56 -12.77
N MET A 349 -12.45 33.62 -12.92
CA MET A 349 -12.75 32.18 -12.97
C MET A 349 -13.39 31.71 -11.66
N ALA A 350 -12.79 32.03 -10.52
CA ALA A 350 -13.31 31.63 -9.21
C ALA A 350 -14.69 32.24 -8.92
N GLU A 351 -14.92 33.51 -9.27
CA GLU A 351 -16.23 34.15 -9.12
C GLU A 351 -17.31 33.46 -9.98
N ALA A 352 -16.97 33.09 -11.22
CA ALA A 352 -17.88 32.35 -12.09
C ALA A 352 -18.19 30.95 -11.55
N THR A 353 -17.17 30.23 -11.06
CA THR A 353 -17.34 28.91 -10.44
C THR A 353 -18.16 28.99 -9.15
N HIS A 354 -17.92 30.00 -8.31
CA HIS A 354 -18.70 30.23 -7.09
C HIS A 354 -20.17 30.54 -7.39
N ARG A 355 -20.49 31.25 -8.50
CA ARG A 355 -21.88 31.41 -8.95
C ARG A 355 -22.52 30.06 -9.27
N VAL A 356 -21.82 29.15 -9.95
CA VAL A 356 -22.31 27.79 -10.20
C VAL A 356 -22.61 27.05 -8.89
N TYR A 357 -21.74 27.18 -7.88
CA TYR A 357 -21.97 26.57 -6.57
C TYR A 357 -23.23 27.09 -5.89
N ARG A 358 -23.43 28.41 -5.86
CA ARG A 358 -24.63 29.00 -5.23
C ARG A 358 -25.93 28.67 -5.98
N ASP A 359 -25.86 28.54 -7.31
CA ASP A 359 -27.01 28.17 -8.13
C ASP A 359 -27.45 26.71 -7.87
N LEU A 360 -26.50 25.83 -7.52
CA LEU A 360 -26.76 24.43 -7.21
C LEU A 360 -27.14 24.19 -5.75
N VAL A 361 -26.44 24.88 -4.84
CA VAL A 361 -26.57 24.73 -3.40
C VAL A 361 -26.76 26.11 -2.79
N PRO A 362 -28.01 26.54 -2.54
CA PRO A 362 -28.28 27.78 -1.81
C PRO A 362 -27.66 27.75 -0.42
N ASP A 363 -27.25 28.93 0.10
CA ASP A 363 -26.61 29.05 1.41
C ASP A 363 -27.39 28.27 2.49
N PRO A 364 -26.73 27.39 3.24
CA PRO A 364 -27.41 26.56 4.23
C PRO A 364 -28.05 27.44 5.33
N GLN A 365 -29.32 27.17 5.64
CA GLN A 365 -29.93 27.63 6.89
C GLN A 365 -29.25 26.93 8.08
N GLN A 366 -29.27 27.55 9.26
CA GLN A 366 -28.68 27.01 10.50
C GLN A 366 -29.06 25.53 10.69
N ASP A 367 -28.05 24.66 10.81
CA ASP A 367 -28.22 23.25 11.15
C ASP A 367 -28.45 23.13 12.66
N ASP A 368 -29.54 22.48 13.07
CA ASP A 368 -29.91 22.25 14.48
C ASP A 368 -29.05 21.16 15.16
N ARG A 369 -28.13 20.52 14.44
CA ARG A 369 -27.20 19.52 15.02
C ARG A 369 -26.08 20.21 15.80
N MET A 370 -25.81 19.70 17.01
CA MET A 370 -24.61 20.10 17.74
C MET A 370 -23.36 19.74 16.93
N PRO A 371 -22.42 20.69 16.73
CA PRO A 371 -21.21 20.42 15.96
C PRO A 371 -20.32 19.39 16.69
N PRO A 372 -19.63 18.51 15.95
CA PRO A 372 -18.69 17.56 16.54
C PRO A 372 -17.50 18.28 17.19
N ILE A 373 -16.88 17.63 18.17
CA ILE A 373 -15.68 18.11 18.85
C ILE A 373 -14.50 18.11 17.87
N ARG A 374 -13.84 19.26 17.72
CA ARG A 374 -12.75 19.46 16.77
C ARG A 374 -11.41 19.16 17.43
N ILE A 375 -10.73 18.13 16.95
CA ILE A 375 -9.46 17.65 17.50
C ILE A 375 -8.30 17.97 16.57
N GLY A 376 -7.21 18.47 17.15
CA GLY A 376 -5.91 18.55 16.49
C GLY A 376 -4.92 17.55 17.05
N PHE A 377 -3.92 17.18 16.25
CA PHE A 377 -2.82 16.29 16.65
C PHE A 377 -1.48 17.01 16.51
N ILE A 378 -0.63 16.88 17.52
CA ILE A 378 0.80 17.22 17.44
C ILE A 378 1.58 15.92 17.53
N GLY A 379 2.32 15.60 16.47
CA GLY A 379 2.93 14.30 16.25
C GLY A 379 1.99 13.34 15.52
N ALA A 380 2.41 12.88 14.35
CA ALA A 380 1.68 11.91 13.51
C ALA A 380 2.39 10.54 13.47
N GLY A 381 3.08 10.18 14.56
CA GLY A 381 3.84 8.94 14.68
C GLY A 381 2.99 7.68 14.90
N GLY A 382 3.64 6.55 15.21
CA GLY A 382 2.97 5.25 15.35
C GLY A 382 1.85 5.22 16.41
N ILE A 383 2.06 5.85 17.57
CA ILE A 383 1.04 5.89 18.62
C ILE A 383 -0.15 6.79 18.25
N ALA A 384 0.08 7.89 17.52
CA ALA A 384 -1.00 8.73 17.01
C ALA A 384 -1.96 7.92 16.15
N HIS A 385 -1.45 7.03 15.27
CA HIS A 385 -2.27 6.16 14.43
C HIS A 385 -3.19 5.22 15.23
N ARG A 386 -2.80 4.83 16.45
CA ARG A 386 -3.63 4.01 17.32
C ARG A 386 -4.86 4.77 17.82
N HIS A 387 -4.69 6.00 18.29
CA HIS A 387 -5.81 6.88 18.69
C HIS A 387 -6.66 7.28 17.48
N LEU A 388 -6.02 7.61 16.35
CA LEU A 388 -6.74 7.96 15.12
C LEU A 388 -7.70 6.85 14.67
N GLY A 389 -7.30 5.57 14.78
CA GLY A 389 -8.19 4.45 14.50
C GLY A 389 -9.35 4.27 15.47
N VAL A 390 -9.24 4.78 16.70
CA VAL A 390 -10.35 4.82 17.68
C VAL A 390 -11.27 5.99 17.39
N LEU A 391 -10.69 7.19 17.26
CA LEU A 391 -11.42 8.45 17.07
C LEU A 391 -12.20 8.49 15.75
N GLU A 392 -11.74 7.77 14.72
CA GLU A 392 -12.47 7.60 13.46
C GLU A 392 -13.85 6.93 13.66
N GLY A 393 -14.00 6.12 14.71
CA GLY A 393 -15.27 5.50 15.09
C GLY A 393 -16.19 6.39 15.94
N PHE A 394 -15.81 7.65 16.22
CA PHE A 394 -16.61 8.57 17.02
C PHE A 394 -17.36 9.56 16.11
N ASP A 395 -18.67 9.35 15.94
CA ASP A 395 -19.55 10.23 15.16
C ASP A 395 -19.64 11.68 15.70
N ASP A 396 -19.28 11.87 16.99
CA ASP A 396 -19.29 13.14 17.69
C ASP A 396 -17.94 13.87 17.70
N VAL A 397 -16.97 13.38 16.92
CA VAL A 397 -15.60 13.92 16.82
C VAL A 397 -15.25 14.21 15.36
N ALA A 398 -14.49 15.29 15.15
CA ALA A 398 -13.88 15.62 13.87
C ALA A 398 -12.39 15.91 14.07
N VAL A 399 -11.52 15.09 13.47
CA VAL A 399 -10.08 15.37 13.41
C VAL A 399 -9.82 16.35 12.28
N VAL A 400 -9.28 17.53 12.59
CA VAL A 400 -9.28 18.67 11.65
C VAL A 400 -7.89 19.24 11.36
N ALA A 401 -6.87 18.90 12.16
CA ALA A 401 -5.52 19.40 11.94
C ALA A 401 -4.44 18.47 12.49
N PHE A 402 -3.29 18.44 11.81
CA PHE A 402 -2.09 17.72 12.19
C PHE A 402 -0.87 18.63 12.09
N ALA A 403 -0.02 18.62 13.11
CA ALA A 403 1.29 19.22 13.09
C ALA A 403 2.35 18.14 13.35
N ASP A 404 3.34 18.01 12.46
CA ASP A 404 4.53 17.18 12.66
C ASP A 404 5.72 17.88 12.01
N THR A 405 6.88 17.84 12.67
CA THR A 405 8.13 18.37 12.09
C THR A 405 8.47 17.79 10.72
N ASP A 406 7.94 16.59 10.43
CA ASP A 406 7.92 15.97 9.11
C ASP A 406 6.58 16.27 8.43
N LEU A 407 6.54 17.31 7.60
CA LEU A 407 5.33 17.75 6.90
C LEU A 407 4.71 16.62 6.05
N ALA A 408 5.52 15.73 5.49
CA ALA A 408 5.00 14.62 4.68
C ALA A 408 4.16 13.67 5.54
N ARG A 409 4.62 13.37 6.76
CA ARG A 409 3.86 12.56 7.72
C ARG A 409 2.57 13.25 8.18
N ALA A 410 2.63 14.56 8.44
CA ALA A 410 1.43 15.33 8.74
C ALA A 410 0.43 15.35 7.57
N THR A 411 0.93 15.43 6.33
CA THR A 411 0.13 15.42 5.09
C THR A 411 -0.57 14.07 4.91
N GLU A 412 0.13 12.96 5.12
CA GLU A 412 -0.43 11.61 5.07
C GLU A 412 -1.55 11.42 6.10
N ALA A 413 -1.30 11.78 7.36
CA ALA A 413 -2.31 11.69 8.41
C ALA A 413 -3.50 12.60 8.13
N ALA A 414 -3.26 13.84 7.68
CA ALA A 414 -4.32 14.79 7.36
C ALA A 414 -5.21 14.33 6.20
N ALA A 415 -4.61 13.73 5.17
CA ALA A 415 -5.32 13.18 4.02
C ALA A 415 -6.31 12.07 4.40
N ARG A 416 -6.06 11.32 5.48
CA ARG A 416 -7.02 10.33 6.00
C ARG A 416 -8.30 10.96 6.56
N PHE A 417 -8.28 12.19 7.05
CA PHE A 417 -9.41 12.78 7.78
C PHE A 417 -10.11 13.94 7.07
N GLY A 418 -9.60 14.42 5.93
CA GLY A 418 -10.08 15.69 5.38
C GLY A 418 -9.56 16.89 6.19
N ALA A 419 -8.38 16.75 6.80
CA ALA A 419 -7.79 17.68 7.76
C ALA A 419 -6.69 18.53 7.13
N LYS A 420 -6.21 19.55 7.86
CA LYS A 420 -5.07 20.39 7.46
C LYS A 420 -3.75 19.83 8.02
N ALA A 421 -2.67 19.98 7.27
CA ALA A 421 -1.32 19.59 7.69
C ALA A 421 -0.42 20.82 7.91
N PHE A 422 0.41 20.77 8.94
CA PHE A 422 1.35 21.82 9.32
C PHE A 422 2.70 21.19 9.70
N ASP A 423 3.79 21.91 9.44
CA ASP A 423 5.14 21.56 9.89
C ASP A 423 5.47 22.11 11.28
N ASP A 424 4.64 23.04 11.77
CA ASP A 424 4.76 23.69 13.07
C ASP A 424 3.43 23.75 13.83
N HIS A 425 3.49 23.46 15.12
CA HIS A 425 2.31 23.36 15.99
C HIS A 425 1.75 24.73 16.39
N GLU A 426 2.57 25.77 16.56
CA GLU A 426 2.07 27.12 16.86
C GLU A 426 1.28 27.65 15.67
N THR A 427 1.82 27.48 14.45
CA THR A 427 1.15 27.83 13.20
C THR A 427 -0.19 27.10 13.06
N MET A 428 -0.24 25.81 13.39
CA MET A 428 -1.49 25.04 13.42
C MET A 428 -2.51 25.63 14.41
N LEU A 429 -2.07 25.88 15.64
CA LEU A 429 -2.94 26.38 16.73
C LEU A 429 -3.45 27.81 16.47
N ASP A 430 -2.74 28.60 15.67
CA ASP A 430 -3.19 29.92 15.23
C ASP A 430 -4.13 29.86 14.02
N ALA A 431 -3.94 28.88 13.14
CA ALA A 431 -4.70 28.75 11.90
C ALA A 431 -6.02 27.96 12.06
N VAL A 432 -6.14 27.14 13.11
CA VAL A 432 -7.28 26.21 13.26
C VAL A 432 -7.93 26.30 14.64
N GLU A 433 -9.23 26.57 14.62
CA GLU A 433 -10.17 26.38 15.73
C GLU A 433 -10.20 24.93 16.27
N LEU A 434 -9.72 24.66 17.50
CA LEU A 434 -9.75 23.34 18.15
C LEU A 434 -10.51 23.37 19.50
N ASP A 435 -11.16 22.27 19.83
CA ASP A 435 -11.80 22.02 21.14
C ASP A 435 -10.91 21.19 22.07
N ALA A 436 -10.06 20.32 21.50
CA ALA A 436 -9.06 19.54 22.22
C ALA A 436 -7.85 19.19 21.34
N LEU A 437 -6.77 18.77 21.99
CA LEU A 437 -5.49 18.46 21.36
C LEU A 437 -4.96 17.10 21.80
N PHE A 438 -4.46 16.30 20.88
CA PHE A 438 -3.67 15.09 21.18
C PHE A 438 -2.19 15.39 20.93
N ILE A 439 -1.35 15.16 21.93
CA ILE A 439 0.10 15.39 21.90
C ILE A 439 0.78 14.02 21.92
N CYS A 440 1.17 13.53 20.73
CA CYS A 440 1.73 12.21 20.47
C CYS A 440 3.18 12.32 19.97
N ILE A 441 4.04 12.92 20.78
CA ILE A 441 5.43 13.23 20.45
C ILE A 441 6.42 12.38 21.27
N PRO A 442 7.70 12.29 20.86
CA PRO A 442 8.72 11.60 21.64
C PRO A 442 9.06 12.30 22.97
N PRO A 443 9.63 11.58 23.96
CA PRO A 443 9.92 12.08 25.30
C PRO A 443 10.70 13.41 25.35
N PHE A 444 11.71 13.56 24.50
CA PHE A 444 12.56 14.75 24.44
C PHE A 444 11.88 15.99 23.84
N ALA A 445 10.72 15.83 23.21
CA ALA A 445 10.03 16.89 22.50
C ALA A 445 8.91 17.56 23.33
N HIS A 446 8.58 17.00 24.50
CA HIS A 446 7.61 17.58 25.43
C HIS A 446 8.09 18.92 26.02
N GLY A 447 7.14 19.78 26.37
CA GLY A 447 7.39 21.11 26.92
C GLY A 447 6.67 22.19 26.13
N ALA A 448 7.13 22.45 24.91
CA ALA A 448 6.59 23.53 24.09
C ALA A 448 5.14 23.30 23.65
N PRO A 449 4.74 22.12 23.12
CA PRO A 449 3.36 21.84 22.74
C PRO A 449 2.35 21.98 23.89
N GLU A 450 2.68 21.48 25.08
CA GLU A 450 1.83 21.57 26.28
C GLU A 450 1.69 23.02 26.72
N ARG A 451 2.79 23.80 26.74
CA ARG A 451 2.74 25.23 27.06
C ARG A 451 1.84 25.99 26.08
N ALA A 452 1.93 25.68 24.79
CA ALA A 452 1.09 26.29 23.75
C ALA A 452 -0.41 25.96 23.96
N ALA A 453 -0.74 24.72 24.33
CA ALA A 453 -2.10 24.29 24.65
C ALA A 453 -2.63 24.98 25.93
N ILE A 454 -1.81 24.99 27.00
CA ILE A 454 -2.13 25.65 28.28
C ILE A 454 -2.37 27.14 28.05
N ALA A 455 -1.51 27.83 27.30
CA ALA A 455 -1.62 29.26 27.01
C ALA A 455 -2.99 29.60 26.40
N ARG A 456 -3.48 28.74 25.50
CA ARG A 456 -4.78 28.87 24.82
C ARG A 456 -5.97 28.31 25.62
N GLY A 457 -5.72 27.67 26.76
CA GLY A 457 -6.74 27.06 27.60
C GLY A 457 -7.40 25.84 26.96
N LEU A 458 -6.66 25.13 26.10
CA LEU A 458 -7.13 23.95 25.39
C LEU A 458 -6.97 22.71 26.27
N PRO A 459 -8.02 21.89 26.47
CA PRO A 459 -7.88 20.53 26.96
C PRO A 459 -6.95 19.70 26.07
N PHE A 460 -6.13 18.84 26.67
CA PHE A 460 -5.20 18.03 25.89
C PHE A 460 -4.94 16.64 26.47
N PHE A 461 -4.77 15.69 25.55
CA PHE A 461 -4.29 14.34 25.81
C PHE A 461 -2.78 14.29 25.52
N VAL A 462 -1.99 13.63 26.36
CA VAL A 462 -0.54 13.47 26.16
C VAL A 462 -0.16 12.01 26.17
N GLU A 463 0.57 11.56 25.16
CA GLU A 463 1.18 10.23 25.22
C GLU A 463 2.37 10.20 26.19
N LYS A 464 2.50 9.09 26.90
CA LYS A 464 3.59 8.92 27.86
C LYS A 464 4.93 8.70 27.12
N PRO A 465 6.08 8.90 27.80
CA PRO A 465 6.27 9.60 29.07
C PRO A 465 6.13 11.12 28.91
N VAL A 466 5.63 11.79 29.96
CA VAL A 466 5.26 13.21 29.91
C VAL A 466 6.43 14.20 29.74
N SER A 467 7.67 13.81 30.04
CA SER A 467 8.91 14.54 29.70
C SER A 467 10.13 13.66 29.98
N LEU A 468 11.34 14.15 29.70
CA LEU A 468 12.57 13.64 30.32
C LEU A 468 13.11 14.59 31.40
N ASP A 469 12.68 15.84 31.38
CA ASP A 469 13.03 16.83 32.40
C ASP A 469 11.91 16.91 33.43
N LEU A 470 12.21 16.43 34.64
CA LEU A 470 11.24 16.44 35.73
C LEU A 470 10.76 17.86 36.06
N ALA A 471 11.63 18.88 35.96
CA ALA A 471 11.24 20.26 36.24
C ALA A 471 10.20 20.77 35.23
N THR A 472 10.39 20.46 33.95
CA THR A 472 9.39 20.75 32.90
C THR A 472 8.06 20.04 33.18
N ALA A 473 8.07 18.76 33.56
CA ALA A 473 6.84 18.03 33.86
C ALA A 473 6.11 18.60 35.09
N GLU A 474 6.83 19.04 36.11
CA GLU A 474 6.29 19.69 37.30
C GLU A 474 5.71 21.08 37.00
N GLU A 475 6.38 21.87 36.18
CA GLU A 475 5.89 23.15 35.66
C GLU A 475 4.55 22.97 34.93
N ILE A 476 4.49 22.02 33.99
CA ILE A 476 3.27 21.74 33.21
C ILE A 476 2.13 21.29 34.13
N ALA A 477 2.40 20.37 35.06
CA ALA A 477 1.38 19.89 36.00
C ALA A 477 0.81 21.04 36.86
N ALA A 478 1.67 21.94 37.35
CA ALA A 478 1.25 23.11 38.11
C ALA A 478 0.39 24.07 37.27
N ALA A 479 0.79 24.33 36.02
CA ALA A 479 0.06 25.21 35.11
C ALA A 479 -1.29 24.63 34.67
N VAL A 480 -1.37 23.32 34.45
CA VAL A 480 -2.63 22.59 34.21
C VAL A 480 -3.57 22.74 35.40
N ALA A 481 -3.07 22.54 36.62
CA ALA A 481 -3.85 22.66 37.84
C ALA A 481 -4.34 24.09 38.08
N GLU A 482 -3.49 25.09 37.86
CA GLU A 482 -3.84 26.52 38.00
C GLU A 482 -5.00 26.91 37.07
N LYS A 483 -4.99 26.41 35.82
CA LYS A 483 -6.04 26.69 34.85
C LYS A 483 -7.26 25.76 34.94
N GLY A 484 -7.18 24.70 35.73
CA GLY A 484 -8.24 23.68 35.83
C GLY A 484 -8.52 22.99 34.50
N LEU A 485 -7.48 22.71 33.71
CA LEU A 485 -7.63 22.08 32.40
C LEU A 485 -7.91 20.58 32.50
N ILE A 486 -8.76 20.09 31.61
CA ILE A 486 -9.00 18.66 31.43
C ILE A 486 -7.80 18.08 30.68
N THR A 487 -7.10 17.15 31.33
CA THR A 487 -5.94 16.46 30.75
C THR A 487 -6.06 14.96 30.98
N ALA A 488 -5.54 14.19 30.04
CA ALA A 488 -5.37 12.74 30.14
C ALA A 488 -3.98 12.35 29.63
N VAL A 489 -3.43 11.27 30.17
CA VAL A 489 -2.14 10.71 29.75
C VAL A 489 -2.30 9.23 29.44
N GLY A 490 -1.67 8.76 28.36
CA GLY A 490 -1.79 7.43 27.74
C GLY A 490 -1.37 6.20 28.57
N TYR A 491 -1.82 6.10 29.82
CA TYR A 491 -1.70 4.92 30.67
C TYR A 491 -2.93 4.01 30.49
N HIS A 492 -3.22 3.64 29.25
CA HIS A 492 -4.42 2.90 28.86
C HIS A 492 -4.63 1.57 29.61
N TRP A 493 -3.58 0.94 30.17
CA TRP A 493 -3.71 -0.29 30.98
C TRP A 493 -4.61 -0.09 32.20
N ARG A 494 -4.71 1.13 32.75
CA ARG A 494 -5.66 1.46 33.83
C ARG A 494 -7.14 1.29 33.42
N TYR A 495 -7.41 1.18 32.13
CA TYR A 495 -8.75 1.00 31.55
C TYR A 495 -9.07 -0.45 31.16
N LEU A 496 -8.19 -1.41 31.48
CA LEU A 496 -8.48 -2.83 31.38
C LEU A 496 -9.42 -3.27 32.51
N ASP A 497 -10.44 -4.05 32.18
CA ASP A 497 -11.36 -4.63 33.17
C ASP A 497 -10.67 -5.71 34.02
N THR A 498 -9.66 -6.38 33.48
CA THR A 498 -8.79 -7.30 34.22
C THR A 498 -8.00 -6.60 35.33
N VAL A 499 -7.65 -5.32 35.13
CA VAL A 499 -7.01 -4.50 36.17
C VAL A 499 -8.02 -4.17 37.28
N ASP A 500 -9.26 -3.84 36.94
CA ASP A 500 -10.32 -3.63 37.94
C ASP A 500 -10.65 -4.92 38.72
N GLU A 501 -10.61 -6.09 38.05
CA GLU A 501 -10.73 -7.40 38.72
C GLU A 501 -9.58 -7.65 39.70
N ALA A 502 -8.32 -7.40 39.28
CA ALA A 502 -7.17 -7.52 40.16
C ALA A 502 -7.29 -6.58 41.37
N ARG A 503 -7.71 -5.32 41.16
CA ARG A 503 -7.98 -4.38 42.26
C ARG A 503 -9.04 -4.90 43.23
N ALA A 504 -10.13 -5.46 42.72
CA ALA A 504 -11.22 -5.99 43.53
C ALA A 504 -10.76 -7.18 44.39
N LEU A 505 -9.95 -8.09 43.83
CA LEU A 505 -9.36 -9.22 44.56
C LEU A 505 -8.39 -8.76 45.66
N LEU A 506 -7.63 -7.68 45.40
CA LEU A 506 -6.65 -7.14 46.34
C LEU A 506 -7.24 -6.22 47.41
N ALA A 507 -8.47 -5.71 47.22
CA ALA A 507 -9.08 -4.71 48.12
C ALA A 507 -9.18 -5.16 49.59
N ASN A 508 -9.45 -6.45 49.83
CA ASN A 508 -9.53 -7.04 51.17
C ASN A 508 -8.42 -8.08 51.45
N ASN A 509 -7.53 -8.31 50.49
CA ASN A 509 -6.39 -9.22 50.59
C ASN A 509 -5.17 -8.57 49.91
N PRO A 510 -4.56 -7.56 50.56
CA PRO A 510 -3.55 -6.73 49.92
C PRO A 510 -2.33 -7.55 49.52
N ALA A 511 -1.74 -7.18 48.38
CA ALA A 511 -0.51 -7.77 47.90
C ALA A 511 0.57 -7.74 48.99
N GLN A 512 1.46 -8.74 48.97
CA GLN A 512 2.63 -8.85 49.85
C GLN A 512 3.93 -8.87 49.04
N LEU A 513 3.86 -9.34 47.80
CA LEU A 513 4.98 -9.42 46.86
C LEU A 513 4.49 -9.14 45.44
N LEU A 514 5.28 -8.40 44.65
CA LEU A 514 5.02 -8.14 43.24
C LEU A 514 6.29 -8.33 42.41
N SER A 515 6.18 -8.95 41.24
CA SER A 515 7.27 -9.08 40.27
C SER A 515 6.80 -8.69 38.87
N GLY A 516 7.47 -7.74 38.22
CA GLY A 516 7.11 -7.26 36.89
C GLY A 516 8.21 -7.52 35.86
N TYR A 517 7.80 -7.79 34.63
CA TYR A 517 8.71 -8.11 33.53
C TYR A 517 8.35 -7.31 32.28
N TRP A 518 9.33 -6.68 31.64
CA TRP A 518 9.23 -6.13 30.29
C TRP A 518 10.37 -6.68 29.43
N LEU A 519 10.14 -7.84 28.81
CA LEU A 519 11.17 -8.59 28.08
C LEU A 519 10.86 -8.54 26.59
N ASP A 520 11.57 -7.67 25.87
CA ASP A 520 11.24 -7.31 24.50
C ASP A 520 12.49 -7.00 23.66
N SER A 521 12.24 -6.56 22.43
CA SER A 521 13.19 -6.11 21.45
C SER A 521 13.55 -4.63 21.57
N THR A 522 14.64 -4.24 20.90
CA THR A 522 15.07 -2.85 20.80
C THR A 522 14.17 -2.14 19.80
N PRO A 523 13.44 -1.08 20.20
CA PRO A 523 12.56 -0.35 19.31
C PRO A 523 13.27 0.20 18.06
N PRO A 524 12.64 0.14 16.88
CA PRO A 524 13.23 0.64 15.63
C PRO A 524 13.58 2.15 15.58
N PRO A 525 12.81 3.07 16.18
CA PRO A 525 13.10 4.51 16.06
C PRO A 525 14.46 4.87 16.65
N GLN A 526 15.34 5.50 15.85
CA GLN A 526 16.71 5.79 16.27
C GLN A 526 16.80 6.71 17.49
N TRP A 527 15.84 7.63 17.67
CA TRP A 527 15.80 8.48 18.87
C TRP A 527 15.63 7.66 20.15
N TRP A 528 15.03 6.46 20.08
CA TRP A 528 14.86 5.60 21.25
C TRP A 528 16.20 5.08 21.76
N TRP A 529 17.17 4.90 20.86
CA TRP A 529 18.47 4.31 21.15
C TRP A 529 19.36 5.19 22.04
N HIS A 530 18.96 6.45 22.21
CA HIS A 530 19.69 7.48 22.92
C HIS A 530 19.02 7.81 24.26
N GLU A 531 19.74 7.65 25.36
CA GLU A 531 19.26 7.83 26.73
C GLU A 531 18.82 9.28 26.99
N ASP A 532 19.54 10.26 26.43
CA ASP A 532 19.19 11.68 26.48
C ASP A 532 17.92 12.04 25.70
N ARG A 533 17.43 11.11 24.86
CA ARG A 533 16.22 11.28 24.04
C ARG A 533 15.05 10.41 24.46
N SER A 534 15.28 9.24 25.05
CA SER A 534 14.23 8.29 25.44
C SER A 534 14.10 8.07 26.94
N GLY A 535 15.15 8.34 27.72
CA GLY A 535 15.24 7.92 29.14
C GLY A 535 15.40 6.40 29.32
N GLY A 536 15.55 5.65 28.22
CA GLY A 536 15.68 4.20 28.20
C GLY A 536 14.37 3.45 28.49
N GLN A 537 14.48 2.12 28.53
CA GLN A 537 13.33 1.23 28.57
C GLN A 537 12.44 1.39 29.81
N MET A 538 13.01 1.74 30.97
CA MET A 538 12.23 1.95 32.19
C MET A 538 11.33 3.19 32.13
N VAL A 539 11.77 4.24 31.44
CA VAL A 539 11.02 5.49 31.31
C VAL A 539 10.01 5.42 30.17
N GLU A 540 10.37 4.81 29.04
CA GLU A 540 9.53 4.85 27.84
C GLU A 540 8.57 3.65 27.75
N GLN A 541 9.05 2.42 27.95
CA GLN A 541 8.23 1.21 27.77
C GLN A 541 7.68 0.67 29.09
N ALA A 542 8.57 0.29 30.01
CA ALA A 542 8.21 -0.36 31.28
C ALA A 542 7.54 0.59 32.29
N THR A 543 7.39 1.87 31.94
CA THR A 543 6.58 2.84 32.70
C THR A 543 5.14 2.36 32.90
N HIS A 544 4.57 1.55 31.99
CA HIS A 544 3.27 0.91 32.22
C HIS A 544 3.27 -0.04 33.43
N LEU A 545 4.37 -0.78 33.67
CA LEU A 545 4.48 -1.67 34.84
C LEU A 545 4.66 -0.86 36.13
N ILE A 546 5.43 0.22 36.05
CA ILE A 546 5.64 1.16 37.16
C ILE A 546 4.30 1.79 37.56
N ASP A 547 3.57 2.30 36.58
CA ASP A 547 2.25 2.89 36.75
C ASP A 547 1.25 1.88 37.30
N LEU A 548 1.18 0.69 36.71
CA LEU A 548 0.24 -0.35 37.14
C LEU A 548 0.56 -0.86 38.54
N ALA A 549 1.84 -1.01 38.89
CA ALA A 549 2.25 -1.39 40.24
C ALA A 549 1.83 -0.32 41.26
N ARG A 550 2.04 0.98 40.96
CA ARG A 550 1.53 2.08 41.79
C ARG A 550 0.00 2.05 41.90
N PHE A 551 -0.68 1.84 40.79
CA PHE A 551 -2.14 1.82 40.72
C PHE A 551 -2.73 0.70 41.57
N LEU A 552 -2.14 -0.50 41.55
CA LEU A 552 -2.63 -1.68 42.27
C LEU A 552 -2.22 -1.73 43.76
N VAL A 553 -1.00 -1.32 44.08
CA VAL A 553 -0.39 -1.53 45.41
C VAL A 553 -0.33 -0.24 46.25
N GLY A 554 -0.23 0.92 45.61
CA GLY A 554 -0.08 2.22 46.26
C GLY A 554 1.26 2.89 45.98
N GLU A 555 1.63 3.87 46.80
CA GLU A 555 2.85 4.67 46.56
C GLU A 555 4.13 3.96 47.01
N VAL A 556 5.23 4.29 46.34
CA VAL A 556 6.58 3.76 46.60
C VAL A 556 7.38 4.76 47.43
N ASP A 557 8.00 4.30 48.52
CA ASP A 557 8.83 5.11 49.41
C ASP A 557 10.31 5.09 48.99
N GLU A 558 10.79 3.94 48.51
CA GLU A 558 12.20 3.74 48.19
C GLU A 558 12.35 2.83 46.97
N VAL A 559 13.30 3.18 46.09
CA VAL A 559 13.69 2.37 44.94
C VAL A 559 15.20 2.11 44.95
N TYR A 560 15.59 0.90 44.54
CA TYR A 560 16.96 0.54 44.28
C TYR A 560 17.12 -0.12 42.91
N GLY A 561 17.76 0.58 41.98
CA GLY A 561 17.96 0.17 40.59
C GLY A 561 19.37 -0.34 40.31
N ARG A 562 19.48 -1.23 39.31
CA ARG A 562 20.73 -1.60 38.64
C ARG A 562 20.49 -1.76 37.16
N ALA A 563 21.44 -1.26 36.37
CA ALA A 563 21.41 -1.35 34.93
C ALA A 563 22.73 -1.92 34.39
N SER A 564 22.66 -2.59 33.26
CA SER A 564 23.81 -3.02 32.48
C SER A 564 23.57 -2.71 31.00
N ARG A 565 24.66 -2.51 30.28
CA ARG A 565 24.66 -2.29 28.84
C ARG A 565 25.51 -3.35 28.16
N ILE A 566 25.13 -3.71 26.94
CA ILE A 566 25.98 -4.46 26.02
C ILE A 566 25.98 -3.73 24.68
N ASP A 567 27.12 -3.75 23.98
CA ASP A 567 27.21 -3.19 22.64
C ASP A 567 26.47 -4.08 21.64
N ARG A 568 25.73 -3.45 20.72
CA ARG A 568 24.95 -4.12 19.68
C ARG A 568 25.31 -3.57 18.30
N PRO A 569 26.14 -4.27 17.50
CA PRO A 569 26.58 -3.79 16.19
C PRO A 569 25.44 -3.46 15.22
N GLU A 570 24.31 -4.14 15.36
CA GLU A 570 23.10 -3.91 14.56
C GLU A 570 22.34 -2.62 14.94
N PHE A 571 22.64 -1.99 16.08
CA PHE A 571 22.08 -0.72 16.54
C PHE A 571 23.19 0.31 16.80
N PRO A 572 23.75 0.92 15.75
CA PRO A 572 24.88 1.85 15.88
C PRO A 572 24.47 3.08 16.69
N GLY A 573 25.22 3.36 17.76
CA GLY A 573 24.96 4.50 18.64
C GLY A 573 24.01 4.23 19.81
N LEU A 574 23.55 2.98 20.00
CA LEU A 574 22.73 2.58 21.15
C LEU A 574 23.46 2.81 22.48
N ASP A 575 23.00 3.74 23.31
CA ASP A 575 23.57 4.06 24.62
C ASP A 575 22.68 3.76 25.83
N VAL A 576 21.39 3.54 25.60
CA VAL A 576 20.44 3.11 26.64
C VAL A 576 20.87 1.80 27.30
N ALA A 577 20.51 1.64 28.58
CA ALA A 577 20.67 0.38 29.29
C ALA A 577 19.88 -0.75 28.62
N THR A 578 20.56 -1.84 28.28
CA THR A 578 19.94 -3.00 27.60
C THR A 578 19.26 -3.97 28.55
N VAL A 579 19.64 -3.91 29.83
CA VAL A 579 19.03 -4.65 30.94
C VAL A 579 18.92 -3.73 32.14
N THR A 580 17.74 -3.65 32.75
CA THR A 580 17.53 -2.92 34.00
C THR A 580 16.72 -3.76 34.98
N THR A 581 17.06 -3.70 36.27
CA THR A 581 16.25 -4.27 37.34
C THR A 581 16.10 -3.26 38.47
N ALA A 582 14.94 -3.23 39.10
CA ALA A 582 14.64 -2.28 40.16
C ALA A 582 13.84 -2.95 41.27
N ASN A 583 14.31 -2.82 42.52
CA ASN A 583 13.55 -3.19 43.70
C ASN A 583 12.78 -1.97 44.23
N LEU A 584 11.51 -2.16 44.55
CA LEU A 584 10.62 -1.13 45.06
C LEU A 584 10.15 -1.51 46.47
N THR A 585 10.18 -0.55 47.39
CA THR A 585 9.56 -0.67 48.70
C THR A 585 8.36 0.28 48.76
N PHE A 586 7.16 -0.27 48.86
CA PHE A 586 5.92 0.49 48.96
C PHE A 586 5.70 1.02 50.38
N ALA A 587 5.00 2.15 50.51
CA ALA A 587 4.61 2.72 51.80
C ALA A 587 3.77 1.75 52.66
N SER A 588 3.09 0.80 52.02
CA SER A 588 2.35 -0.29 52.65
C SER A 588 3.23 -1.41 53.22
N GLY A 589 4.54 -1.40 52.93
CA GLY A 589 5.49 -2.46 53.28
C GLY A 589 5.61 -3.57 52.24
N VAL A 590 4.85 -3.50 51.14
CA VAL A 590 4.99 -4.43 50.01
C VAL A 590 6.35 -4.24 49.35
N VAL A 591 6.98 -5.36 48.97
CA VAL A 591 8.25 -5.35 48.22
C VAL A 591 7.98 -5.82 46.81
N ALA A 592 8.59 -5.16 45.83
CA ALA A 592 8.50 -5.58 44.43
C ALA A 592 9.85 -5.57 43.72
N ASN A 593 9.93 -6.35 42.64
CA ASN A 593 11.02 -6.27 41.68
C ASN A 593 10.47 -6.07 40.26
N LEU A 594 11.03 -5.12 39.52
CA LEU A 594 10.75 -4.92 38.10
C LEU A 594 12.02 -5.23 37.31
N SER A 595 11.89 -6.03 36.24
CA SER A 595 13.00 -6.37 35.36
C SER A 595 12.65 -6.07 33.91
N SER A 596 13.55 -5.41 33.19
CA SER A 596 13.38 -5.09 31.78
C SER A 596 14.60 -5.48 30.95
N THR A 597 14.36 -5.90 29.70
CA THR A 597 15.40 -5.99 28.68
C THR A 597 14.84 -5.66 27.30
N CYS A 598 15.66 -5.01 26.47
CA CYS A 598 15.39 -4.74 25.06
C CYS A 598 16.26 -5.61 24.13
N LEU A 599 16.87 -6.67 24.66
CA LEU A 599 17.86 -7.49 23.94
C LEU A 599 17.25 -8.46 22.95
N LEU A 600 15.96 -8.75 23.07
CA LEU A 600 15.35 -9.83 22.33
C LEU A 600 15.14 -9.42 20.86
N GLY A 601 15.03 -10.38 19.96
CA GLY A 601 14.61 -10.14 18.58
C GLY A 601 13.08 -10.17 18.40
N TRP A 602 12.34 -10.35 19.50
CA TRP A 602 10.89 -10.59 19.55
C TRP A 602 10.33 -10.16 20.93
N SER A 603 9.02 -9.98 21.04
CA SER A 603 8.35 -9.75 22.32
C SER A 603 8.17 -11.08 23.06
N HIS A 604 8.72 -11.20 24.27
CA HIS A 604 8.71 -12.45 25.02
C HIS A 604 7.67 -12.47 26.14
N ARG A 605 7.74 -11.52 27.08
CA ARG A 605 6.83 -11.47 28.22
C ARG A 605 6.72 -10.06 28.79
N VAL A 606 5.48 -9.60 28.95
CA VAL A 606 5.17 -8.30 29.56
C VAL A 606 4.02 -8.46 30.56
N GLY A 607 4.20 -7.99 31.80
CA GLY A 607 3.14 -8.04 32.82
C GLY A 607 3.63 -8.06 34.25
N LEU A 608 2.69 -8.26 35.18
CA LEU A 608 2.89 -8.31 36.63
C LEU A 608 2.48 -9.68 37.20
N HIS A 609 3.26 -10.16 38.16
CA HIS A 609 2.94 -11.29 39.03
C HIS A 609 2.74 -10.76 40.44
N ILE A 610 1.56 -10.97 41.01
CA ILE A 610 1.15 -10.36 42.27
C ILE A 610 0.76 -11.49 43.23
N PHE A 611 1.29 -11.44 44.46
CA PHE A 611 1.06 -12.47 45.46
C PHE A 611 0.47 -11.86 46.74
N ALA A 612 -0.62 -12.46 47.22
CA ALA A 612 -1.26 -12.16 48.50
C ALA A 612 -1.54 -13.48 49.26
N ASP A 613 -2.17 -13.43 50.44
CA ASP A 613 -2.45 -14.66 51.20
C ASP A 613 -3.33 -15.61 50.35
N LYS A 614 -2.78 -16.80 50.02
CA LYS A 614 -3.42 -17.85 49.19
C LYS A 614 -3.94 -17.37 47.83
N LEU A 615 -3.31 -16.35 47.25
CA LEU A 615 -3.70 -15.76 45.98
C LEU A 615 -2.45 -15.41 45.17
N ALA A 616 -2.38 -15.89 43.92
CA ALA A 616 -1.42 -15.44 42.93
C ALA A 616 -2.16 -14.95 41.68
N ILE A 617 -1.78 -13.78 41.18
CA ILE A 617 -2.34 -13.16 39.98
C ILE A 617 -1.21 -12.96 38.97
N GLU A 618 -1.36 -13.48 37.75
CA GLU A 618 -0.56 -13.03 36.60
C GLU A 618 -1.42 -12.10 35.75
N LEU A 619 -0.96 -10.88 35.51
CA LEU A 619 -1.71 -9.82 34.84
C LEU A 619 -0.87 -9.24 33.69
N THR A 620 -1.38 -9.31 32.47
CA THR A 620 -0.74 -8.78 31.26
C THR A 620 -1.58 -7.66 30.64
N ASP A 621 -1.15 -7.15 29.48
CA ASP A 621 -1.93 -6.22 28.64
C ASP A 621 -3.18 -6.87 28.01
N ARG A 622 -3.33 -8.19 28.12
CA ARG A 622 -4.36 -8.97 27.45
C ARG A 622 -5.20 -9.80 28.39
N ASP A 623 -4.60 -10.38 29.43
CA ASP A 623 -5.23 -11.43 30.21
C ASP A 623 -4.95 -11.29 31.71
N ILE A 624 -5.80 -11.92 32.51
CA ILE A 624 -5.58 -12.18 33.93
C ILE A 624 -5.66 -13.69 34.20
N MET A 625 -4.69 -14.21 34.95
CA MET A 625 -4.72 -15.55 35.53
C MET A 625 -4.82 -15.45 37.05
N VAL A 626 -5.77 -16.15 37.65
CA VAL A 626 -5.99 -16.12 39.10
C VAL A 626 -5.82 -17.53 39.69
N ASP A 627 -4.74 -17.76 40.42
CA ASP A 627 -4.45 -19.03 41.09
C ASP A 627 -4.73 -18.94 42.59
N THR A 628 -5.66 -19.77 43.06
CA THR A 628 -6.04 -19.93 44.48
C THR A 628 -5.70 -21.32 45.01
N GLY A 629 -4.84 -22.06 44.31
CA GLY A 629 -4.51 -23.46 44.60
C GLY A 629 -5.56 -24.47 44.13
N ARG A 630 -6.55 -24.03 43.32
CA ARG A 630 -7.63 -24.86 42.75
C ARG A 630 -7.58 -24.97 41.23
N GLY A 631 -6.53 -24.42 40.61
CA GLY A 631 -6.39 -24.32 39.16
C GLY A 631 -5.92 -22.92 38.75
N ARG A 632 -5.58 -22.78 37.47
CA ARG A 632 -5.06 -21.55 36.87
C ARG A 632 -5.96 -21.07 35.73
N PRO A 633 -7.21 -20.67 36.02
CA PRO A 633 -8.07 -20.09 35.00
C PRO A 633 -7.43 -18.80 34.47
N VAL A 634 -7.43 -18.67 33.15
CA VAL A 634 -7.02 -17.47 32.42
C VAL A 634 -8.26 -16.85 31.80
N ARG A 635 -8.38 -15.53 31.90
CA ARG A 635 -9.46 -14.74 31.31
C ARG A 635 -8.86 -13.58 30.52
N GLY A 636 -9.31 -13.40 29.29
CA GLY A 636 -8.95 -12.23 28.48
C GLY A 636 -9.72 -10.99 28.88
N ALA A 637 -9.09 -9.83 28.68
CA ALA A 637 -9.68 -8.52 28.87
C ALA A 637 -10.79 -8.28 27.85
N ASP A 638 -11.86 -7.65 28.33
CA ASP A 638 -13.00 -7.26 27.51
C ASP A 638 -12.81 -5.83 27.01
N GLY A 639 -13.11 -5.61 25.73
CA GLY A 639 -13.09 -4.29 25.11
C GLY A 639 -11.69 -3.74 24.84
N ASP A 640 -11.64 -2.55 24.24
CA ASP A 640 -10.39 -1.88 23.88
C ASP A 640 -10.06 -0.81 24.96
N PRO A 641 -8.93 -0.94 25.69
CA PRO A 641 -8.55 0.02 26.72
C PRO A 641 -8.26 1.42 26.16
N VAL A 642 -7.72 1.53 24.94
CA VAL A 642 -7.45 2.83 24.29
C VAL A 642 -8.77 3.51 23.92
N TRP A 643 -9.74 2.73 23.43
CA TRP A 643 -11.09 3.24 23.15
C TRP A 643 -11.74 3.87 24.39
N ARG A 644 -11.63 3.19 25.55
CA ARG A 644 -12.21 3.68 26.82
C ARG A 644 -11.52 4.95 27.29
N GLU A 645 -10.19 4.97 27.21
CA GLU A 645 -9.38 6.13 27.56
C GLU A 645 -9.72 7.35 26.70
N ASP A 646 -9.75 7.19 25.38
CA ASP A 646 -10.11 8.26 24.44
C ASP A 646 -11.55 8.73 24.67
N ARG A 647 -12.51 7.81 24.85
CA ARG A 647 -13.91 8.14 25.10
C ARG A 647 -14.10 8.96 26.37
N ASP A 648 -13.47 8.55 27.48
CA ASP A 648 -13.53 9.25 28.76
C ASP A 648 -12.91 10.66 28.64
N PHE A 649 -11.84 10.82 27.85
CA PHE A 649 -11.26 12.14 27.56
C PHE A 649 -12.23 13.02 26.75
N ILE A 650 -12.80 12.53 25.65
CA ILE A 650 -13.74 13.30 24.82
C ILE A 650 -15.00 13.67 25.61
N ASP A 651 -15.55 12.75 26.41
CA ASP A 651 -16.74 13.04 27.21
C ASP A 651 -16.47 14.11 28.27
N ALA A 652 -15.29 14.09 28.90
CA ALA A 652 -14.89 15.15 29.81
C ALA A 652 -14.78 16.51 29.08
N VAL A 653 -14.15 16.56 27.89
CA VAL A 653 -14.04 17.77 27.06
C VAL A 653 -15.42 18.33 26.68
N LYS A 654 -16.40 17.46 26.39
CA LYS A 654 -17.80 17.84 26.10
C LYS A 654 -18.55 18.39 27.32
N GLY A 655 -17.96 18.34 28.51
CA GLY A 655 -18.57 18.75 29.77
C GLY A 655 -19.35 17.65 30.50
N GLY A 656 -19.12 16.38 30.15
CA GLY A 656 -19.61 15.21 30.88
C GLY A 656 -18.90 15.00 32.22
N GLU A 657 -19.26 13.91 32.91
CA GLU A 657 -18.55 13.50 34.13
C GLU A 657 -17.10 13.15 33.79
N ASN A 658 -16.14 13.74 34.53
CA ASN A 658 -14.73 13.45 34.31
C ASN A 658 -14.36 12.09 34.93
N ARG A 659 -14.14 11.09 34.08
CA ARG A 659 -13.78 9.70 34.46
C ARG A 659 -12.31 9.36 34.19
N ILE A 660 -11.50 10.34 33.79
CA ILE A 660 -10.11 10.14 33.41
C ILE A 660 -9.33 9.52 34.57
N ARG A 661 -8.71 8.37 34.32
CA ARG A 661 -7.97 7.58 35.33
C ARG A 661 -6.51 7.98 35.49
N SER A 662 -5.98 8.76 34.55
CA SER A 662 -4.60 9.27 34.59
C SER A 662 -4.54 10.69 34.05
N PRO A 663 -5.02 11.70 34.81
CA PRO A 663 -4.75 13.10 34.49
C PRO A 663 -3.25 13.40 34.63
N TYR A 664 -2.80 14.53 34.09
CA TYR A 664 -1.37 14.87 34.03
C TYR A 664 -0.66 14.79 35.40
N ALA A 665 -1.31 15.30 36.46
CA ALA A 665 -0.77 15.26 37.81
C ALA A 665 -0.57 13.83 38.35
N GLU A 666 -1.42 12.87 37.97
CA GLU A 666 -1.29 11.47 38.40
C GLU A 666 -0.22 10.73 37.59
N ALA A 667 -0.12 11.01 36.29
CA ALA A 667 0.94 10.50 35.43
C ALA A 667 2.33 10.97 35.88
N LEU A 668 2.45 12.23 36.32
CA LEU A 668 3.71 12.79 36.87
C LEU A 668 4.25 11.96 38.03
N ARG A 669 3.38 11.36 38.86
CA ARG A 669 3.77 10.53 40.00
C ARG A 669 4.40 9.21 39.55
N SER A 670 3.83 8.58 38.52
CA SER A 670 4.43 7.40 37.87
C SER A 670 5.75 7.75 37.20
N HIS A 671 5.80 8.92 36.58
CA HIS A 671 6.99 9.41 35.89
C HIS A 671 8.15 9.71 36.85
N ARG A 672 7.89 10.36 38.00
CA ARG A 672 8.88 10.55 39.08
C ARG A 672 9.48 9.22 39.54
N LEU A 673 8.66 8.20 39.71
CA LEU A 673 9.13 6.87 40.09
C LEU A 673 10.01 6.24 38.99
N ALA A 674 9.62 6.37 37.71
CA ALA A 674 10.42 5.89 36.60
C ALA A 674 11.80 6.60 36.51
N LEU A 675 11.84 7.92 36.70
CA LEU A 675 13.10 8.67 36.75
C LEU A 675 13.94 8.29 37.99
N ALA A 676 13.32 8.06 39.14
CA ALA A 676 14.03 7.59 40.35
C ALA A 676 14.65 6.20 40.17
N VAL A 677 14.04 5.31 39.39
CA VAL A 677 14.66 4.03 38.99
C VAL A 677 15.96 4.28 38.21
N VAL A 678 15.92 5.19 37.23
CA VAL A 678 17.09 5.53 36.39
C VAL A 678 18.18 6.23 37.22
N GLU A 679 17.80 7.17 38.09
CA GLU A 679 18.71 7.84 39.03
C GLU A 679 19.37 6.83 39.98
N SER A 680 18.60 5.89 40.54
CA SER A 680 19.13 4.86 41.41
C SER A 680 20.07 3.90 40.67
N ALA A 681 19.72 3.51 39.44
CA ALA A 681 20.54 2.63 38.61
C ALA A 681 21.88 3.27 38.23
N SER A 682 21.89 4.56 37.92
CA SER A 682 23.09 5.32 37.55
C SER A 682 23.97 5.68 38.75
N SER A 683 23.39 6.15 39.85
CA SER A 683 24.12 6.49 41.08
C SER A 683 24.59 5.25 41.86
N GLY A 684 23.86 4.15 41.73
CA GLY A 684 24.07 2.92 42.47
C GLY A 684 23.65 2.97 43.94
N ALA A 685 22.91 4.01 44.34
CA ALA A 685 22.37 4.21 45.68
C ALA A 685 20.83 4.13 45.67
N PRO A 686 20.19 3.75 46.80
CA PRO A 686 18.74 3.83 46.93
C PRO A 686 18.26 5.28 46.81
N VAL A 687 17.16 5.50 46.10
CA VAL A 687 16.49 6.80 46.00
C VAL A 687 15.20 6.74 46.82
N LYS A 688 15.03 7.70 47.72
CA LYS A 688 13.81 7.87 48.52
C LYS A 688 12.90 8.88 47.86
N LEU A 689 11.64 8.49 47.66
CA LEU A 689 10.61 9.35 47.09
C LEU A 689 9.92 10.11 48.22
N THR A 690 9.63 11.38 47.98
CA THR A 690 8.85 12.18 48.93
C THR A 690 7.37 11.92 48.68
N PRO A 691 6.57 11.61 49.72
CA PRO A 691 5.14 11.44 49.56
C PRO A 691 4.51 12.74 49.04
N ASP A 692 3.72 12.65 47.96
CA ASP A 692 2.91 13.79 47.53
C ASP A 692 1.88 14.15 48.62
N ALA A 693 1.71 15.44 48.88
CA ALA A 693 0.73 15.94 49.84
C ALA A 693 -0.72 15.82 49.34
N ALA A 694 -0.92 15.58 48.04
CA ALA A 694 -2.24 15.44 47.44
C ALA A 694 -2.85 14.06 47.78
N PRO A 695 -4.14 14.00 48.17
CA PRO A 695 -4.80 12.73 48.46
C PRO A 695 -4.90 11.85 47.21
N ALA A 696 -4.86 10.53 47.41
CA ALA A 696 -5.04 9.56 46.33
C ALA A 696 -6.40 9.77 45.64
N MET A 697 -6.40 9.76 44.29
CA MET A 697 -7.64 9.91 43.54
C MET A 697 -8.57 8.71 43.78
N THR A 698 -9.88 8.99 43.87
CA THR A 698 -10.90 7.94 43.83
C THR A 698 -11.33 7.75 42.38
N TYR A 699 -11.20 6.53 41.87
CA TYR A 699 -11.49 6.22 40.47
C TYR A 699 -12.95 5.77 40.31
N ALA A 700 -13.62 6.31 39.28
CA ALA A 700 -14.92 5.81 38.89
C ALA A 700 -14.80 4.38 38.32
N PRO A 701 -15.79 3.48 38.57
CA PRO A 701 -15.83 2.17 37.92
C PRO A 701 -15.80 2.33 36.39
N LEU A 702 -15.25 1.36 35.66
CA LEU A 702 -15.35 1.38 34.20
C LEU A 702 -16.83 1.40 33.77
N GLN A 703 -17.17 2.25 32.80
CA GLN A 703 -18.47 2.10 32.13
C GLN A 703 -18.35 0.97 31.11
N HIS A 704 -19.20 -0.03 31.27
CA HIS A 704 -19.39 -1.07 30.28
C HIS A 704 -20.61 -0.70 29.43
N PRO A 705 -20.47 -0.51 28.11
CA PRO A 705 -21.47 -1.12 27.25
C PRO A 705 -21.31 -2.64 27.43
N PRO A 706 -22.38 -3.39 27.76
CA PRO A 706 -22.33 -4.83 27.56
C PRO A 706 -22.00 -5.04 26.09
N ARG A 707 -20.90 -5.74 25.80
CA ARG A 707 -20.87 -6.44 24.52
C ARG A 707 -21.96 -7.50 24.65
N PRO A 708 -22.94 -7.59 23.73
CA PRO A 708 -23.57 -8.88 23.53
C PRO A 708 -22.43 -9.89 23.41
N ALA A 709 -22.56 -11.07 24.03
CA ALA A 709 -21.74 -12.21 23.60
C ALA A 709 -21.72 -12.14 22.08
N PRO A 710 -20.54 -12.13 21.41
CA PRO A 710 -20.51 -11.86 19.99
C PRO A 710 -21.52 -12.81 19.37
N GLU A 711 -22.65 -12.26 18.92
CA GLU A 711 -23.38 -12.97 17.89
C GLU A 711 -22.32 -13.21 16.82
N PRO A 712 -22.23 -14.42 16.26
CA PRO A 712 -21.31 -14.68 15.16
C PRO A 712 -21.40 -13.48 14.24
N ARG A 713 -20.31 -12.68 14.19
CA ARG A 713 -20.35 -11.34 13.59
C ARG A 713 -20.96 -11.56 12.22
N HIS A 714 -22.10 -10.94 11.90
CA HIS A 714 -22.95 -11.44 10.82
C HIS A 714 -22.12 -11.61 9.52
N GLY A 715 -21.97 -12.86 9.06
CA GLY A 715 -21.11 -13.20 7.93
C GLY A 715 -19.63 -13.49 8.23
N HIS A 716 -19.18 -13.58 9.48
CA HIS A 716 -17.86 -14.10 9.87
C HIS A 716 -17.92 -15.63 10.07
N ARG A 717 -16.80 -16.33 9.84
CA ARG A 717 -16.65 -17.77 10.10
C ARG A 717 -15.30 -18.09 10.71
N GLU A 718 -15.22 -19.20 11.43
CA GLU A 718 -13.95 -19.76 11.88
C GLU A 718 -13.27 -20.55 10.76
N VAL A 719 -12.01 -20.22 10.46
CA VAL A 719 -11.18 -20.93 9.49
C VAL A 719 -10.05 -21.65 10.22
N ARG A 720 -9.85 -22.94 9.90
CA ARG A 720 -8.75 -23.76 10.41
C ARG A 720 -7.75 -24.06 9.30
N SER A 721 -6.47 -23.85 9.55
CA SER A 721 -5.36 -24.11 8.64
C SER A 721 -4.48 -25.24 9.16
N LEU A 722 -4.19 -26.24 8.33
CA LEU A 722 -3.20 -27.28 8.65
C LEU A 722 -1.78 -26.73 8.44
N GLY A 723 -0.99 -26.71 9.52
CA GLY A 723 0.39 -26.24 9.53
C GLY A 723 1.36 -27.25 10.16
N VAL A 724 2.63 -26.85 10.26
CA VAL A 724 3.68 -27.60 10.96
C VAL A 724 4.16 -26.78 12.15
N GLU A 725 3.94 -27.29 13.36
CA GLU A 725 4.25 -26.58 14.60
C GLU A 725 5.76 -26.60 14.88
N ARG A 726 6.39 -27.75 14.65
CA ARG A 726 7.83 -27.99 14.75
C ARG A 726 8.18 -29.25 13.93
N PRO A 727 9.46 -29.58 13.71
CA PRO A 727 9.84 -30.79 12.96
C PRO A 727 9.13 -32.04 13.50
N GLY A 728 8.45 -32.77 12.61
CA GLY A 728 7.73 -33.98 12.98
C GLY A 728 6.39 -33.78 13.71
N GLU A 729 5.86 -32.55 13.80
CA GLU A 729 4.59 -32.24 14.45
C GLU A 729 3.74 -31.27 13.62
N ALA A 730 2.57 -31.74 13.20
CA ALA A 730 1.56 -30.94 12.50
C ALA A 730 0.47 -30.48 13.48
N TYR A 731 -0.14 -29.34 13.20
CA TYR A 731 -1.17 -28.73 14.05
C TYR A 731 -2.23 -27.99 13.23
N PHE A 732 -3.32 -27.60 13.90
CA PHE A 732 -4.31 -26.69 13.33
C PHE A 732 -4.17 -25.30 13.93
N PHE A 733 -4.08 -24.30 13.05
CA PHE A 733 -4.15 -22.88 13.39
C PHE A 733 -5.54 -22.35 13.06
N GLY A 734 -6.27 -21.82 14.05
CA GLY A 734 -7.62 -21.26 13.89
C GLY A 734 -7.61 -19.73 13.91
N TYR A 735 -8.42 -19.10 13.05
CA TYR A 735 -8.66 -17.65 13.06
C TYR A 735 -10.07 -17.30 12.57
N ASP A 736 -10.55 -16.13 12.98
CA ASP A 736 -11.84 -15.57 12.55
C ASP A 736 -11.68 -14.85 11.19
N GLU A 737 -12.54 -15.18 10.24
CA GLU A 737 -12.53 -14.62 8.88
C GLU A 737 -13.86 -13.90 8.60
N GLY A 738 -13.78 -12.61 8.23
CA GLY A 738 -14.93 -11.77 7.91
C GLY A 738 -15.68 -12.12 6.63
N PRO A 739 -16.82 -11.47 6.36
CA PRO A 739 -17.55 -11.64 5.10
C PRO A 739 -16.75 -11.07 3.92
N PRO A 740 -16.93 -11.62 2.71
CA PRO A 740 -16.31 -11.05 1.51
C PRO A 740 -16.87 -9.65 1.22
N ASN A 741 -15.98 -8.71 0.87
CA ASN A 741 -16.37 -7.45 0.24
C ASN A 741 -16.82 -7.67 -1.23
N ASP A 742 -17.22 -6.62 -1.95
CA ASP A 742 -17.76 -6.74 -3.31
C ASP A 742 -16.73 -7.22 -4.35
N ALA A 743 -15.43 -7.03 -4.09
CA ALA A 743 -14.35 -7.54 -4.92
C ALA A 743 -14.01 -9.01 -4.61
N GLN A 744 -14.38 -9.50 -3.43
CA GLN A 744 -13.95 -10.81 -2.92
C GLN A 744 -14.99 -11.91 -3.14
N VAL A 745 -14.50 -13.15 -3.12
CA VAL A 745 -15.26 -14.38 -3.27
C VAL A 745 -14.99 -15.27 -2.05
N ARG A 746 -16.04 -15.68 -1.35
CA ARG A 746 -15.92 -16.58 -0.21
C ARG A 746 -15.93 -18.03 -0.68
N LEU A 747 -14.94 -18.79 -0.23
CA LEU A 747 -14.69 -20.16 -0.65
C LEU A 747 -14.81 -21.11 0.54
N ASP A 748 -15.62 -22.16 0.41
CA ASP A 748 -15.64 -23.32 1.32
C ASP A 748 -14.79 -24.42 0.72
N THR A 749 -13.67 -24.77 1.36
CA THR A 749 -12.76 -25.80 0.84
C THR A 749 -13.45 -27.16 0.86
N LEU A 750 -13.46 -27.84 -0.27
CA LEU A 750 -13.94 -29.22 -0.41
C LEU A 750 -12.79 -30.21 -0.22
N TYR A 751 -11.70 -29.97 -0.93
CA TYR A 751 -10.52 -30.83 -0.95
C TYR A 751 -9.25 -30.00 -0.95
N THR A 752 -8.21 -30.52 -0.30
CA THR A 752 -6.87 -29.95 -0.41
C THR A 752 -5.84 -31.05 -0.61
N GLY A 753 -5.01 -30.90 -1.65
CA GLY A 753 -3.95 -31.85 -1.98
C GLY A 753 -2.69 -31.57 -1.18
N PHE A 754 -2.03 -32.60 -0.63
CA PHE A 754 -0.75 -32.44 0.07
C PHE A 754 0.44 -32.78 -0.84
N SER A 755 1.42 -31.87 -0.96
CA SER A 755 2.61 -32.08 -1.78
C SER A 755 3.76 -32.71 -1.00
N ALA A 756 4.09 -33.95 -1.36
CA ALA A 756 5.25 -34.64 -0.81
C ALA A 756 6.61 -34.03 -1.23
N GLY A 757 6.67 -33.32 -2.36
CA GLY A 757 7.91 -32.75 -2.90
C GLY A 757 8.32 -31.43 -2.24
N THR A 758 7.34 -30.67 -1.72
CA THR A 758 7.58 -29.33 -1.17
C THR A 758 7.14 -29.24 0.28
N GLU A 759 5.92 -29.67 0.60
CA GLU A 759 5.33 -29.42 1.92
C GLU A 759 5.86 -30.40 2.97
N LEU A 760 6.02 -31.68 2.61
CA LEU A 760 6.62 -32.68 3.49
C LEU A 760 8.07 -32.33 3.91
N THR A 761 8.76 -31.50 3.14
CA THR A 761 10.12 -31.05 3.46
C THR A 761 10.15 -30.08 4.64
N PHE A 762 9.07 -29.30 4.87
CA PHE A 762 8.92 -28.51 6.09
C PHE A 762 8.73 -29.43 7.30
N TYR A 763 7.87 -30.44 7.17
CA TYR A 763 7.66 -31.43 8.24
C TYR A 763 8.93 -32.21 8.59
N LYS A 764 9.76 -32.53 7.59
CA LYS A 764 11.05 -33.23 7.76
C LYS A 764 12.22 -32.30 8.14
N ASN A 765 12.00 -30.99 8.22
CA ASN A 765 13.03 -29.98 8.48
C ASN A 765 14.17 -29.94 7.43
N THR A 766 13.88 -30.32 6.19
CA THR A 766 14.85 -30.37 5.08
C THR A 766 14.62 -29.28 4.03
N ASN A 767 13.59 -28.46 4.20
CA ASN A 767 13.30 -27.37 3.27
C ASN A 767 14.40 -26.28 3.33
N PRO A 768 14.95 -25.81 2.18
CA PRO A 768 15.96 -24.75 2.16
C PRO A 768 15.53 -23.45 2.87
N TYR A 769 14.24 -23.10 2.85
CA TYR A 769 13.73 -21.90 3.52
C TYR A 769 13.88 -21.93 5.05
N LEU A 770 14.05 -23.11 5.66
CA LEU A 770 14.31 -23.26 7.09
C LEU A 770 15.77 -22.99 7.48
N HIS A 771 16.67 -22.91 6.49
CA HIS A 771 18.11 -22.77 6.69
C HIS A 771 18.72 -21.60 5.90
N SER A 772 17.95 -20.98 5.01
CA SER A 772 18.37 -19.89 4.12
C SER A 772 17.18 -19.00 3.74
N ARG A 773 17.45 -17.74 3.45
CA ARG A 773 16.44 -16.73 3.13
C ARG A 773 16.54 -16.42 1.65
N TRP A 774 15.42 -16.43 0.96
CA TRP A 774 15.37 -15.97 -0.42
C TRP A 774 15.35 -14.44 -0.47
N ASP A 775 16.35 -13.84 -1.12
CA ASP A 775 16.35 -12.42 -1.47
C ASP A 775 15.69 -12.25 -2.84
N GLY A 776 14.44 -11.78 -2.85
CA GLY A 776 13.66 -11.59 -4.09
C GLY A 776 14.19 -10.50 -5.01
N GLY A 777 14.86 -9.46 -4.47
CA GLY A 777 15.42 -8.37 -5.27
C GLY A 777 16.69 -8.79 -6.01
N ARG A 778 17.49 -9.66 -5.40
CA ARG A 778 18.73 -10.20 -5.98
C ARG A 778 18.55 -11.56 -6.68
N GLY A 779 17.49 -12.29 -6.35
CA GLY A 779 17.22 -13.63 -6.87
C GLY A 779 18.20 -14.70 -6.36
N VAL A 780 18.61 -14.63 -5.08
CA VAL A 780 19.58 -15.56 -4.47
C VAL A 780 19.14 -16.02 -3.09
N PHE A 781 19.56 -17.22 -2.68
CA PHE A 781 19.47 -17.65 -1.28
C PHE A 781 20.66 -17.09 -0.49
N VAL A 782 20.37 -16.52 0.68
CA VAL A 782 21.34 -16.07 1.68
C VAL A 782 21.46 -17.16 2.75
N PRO A 783 22.59 -17.89 2.83
CA PRO A 783 22.78 -18.92 3.84
C PRO A 783 22.84 -18.37 5.26
N GLY A 784 22.37 -19.13 6.24
CA GLY A 784 22.49 -18.79 7.66
C GLY A 784 21.40 -17.86 8.20
N GLU A 785 20.57 -17.29 7.33
CA GLU A 785 19.36 -16.55 7.68
C GLU A 785 18.17 -17.40 7.26
N ALA A 786 17.37 -17.98 8.16
CA ALA A 786 16.20 -18.75 7.73
C ALA A 786 15.11 -17.79 7.18
N GLY A 787 14.53 -18.12 6.02
CA GLY A 787 13.42 -17.35 5.43
C GLY A 787 12.04 -17.75 5.99
N GLN A 788 11.94 -18.90 6.65
CA GLN A 788 10.76 -19.35 7.37
C GLN A 788 11.17 -19.97 8.71
N HIS A 789 10.29 -19.85 9.71
CA HIS A 789 10.48 -20.40 11.04
C HIS A 789 9.25 -21.20 11.47
N PHE A 790 9.46 -22.16 12.36
CA PHE A 790 8.37 -22.84 13.05
C PHE A 790 7.75 -21.92 14.12
N PRO A 791 6.41 -21.96 14.31
CA PRO A 791 5.44 -22.75 13.55
C PRO A 791 5.20 -22.18 12.15
N VAL A 792 4.96 -23.05 11.16
CA VAL A 792 4.58 -22.68 9.78
C VAL A 792 3.05 -22.88 9.64
N PRO A 793 2.23 -21.81 9.81
CA PRO A 793 0.76 -21.93 9.93
C PRO A 793 0.03 -22.13 8.60
N PHE A 794 0.65 -21.73 7.48
CA PHE A 794 0.05 -21.78 6.16
C PHE A 794 0.96 -22.56 5.20
N LEU A 795 0.49 -23.73 4.80
CA LEU A 795 1.09 -24.61 3.80
C LEU A 795 -0.01 -25.04 2.83
N GLY A 796 0.34 -25.43 1.61
CA GLY A 796 -0.62 -25.90 0.61
C GLY A 796 -0.70 -24.99 -0.61
N TYR A 797 -1.02 -25.60 -1.74
CA TYR A 797 -1.19 -24.91 -3.03
C TYR A 797 -2.11 -25.69 -3.99
N MET A 798 -2.92 -26.61 -3.45
CA MET A 798 -3.73 -27.56 -4.22
C MET A 798 -5.16 -27.60 -3.66
N GLU A 799 -5.76 -26.43 -3.48
CA GLU A 799 -7.06 -26.31 -2.85
C GLU A 799 -8.18 -26.24 -3.89
N VAL A 800 -9.28 -26.93 -3.58
CA VAL A 800 -10.52 -26.91 -4.35
C VAL A 800 -11.63 -26.50 -3.42
N ALA A 801 -12.42 -25.51 -3.84
CA ALA A 801 -13.49 -24.97 -3.04
C ALA A 801 -14.77 -24.79 -3.82
N ARG A 802 -15.87 -24.77 -3.08
CA ARG A 802 -17.15 -24.26 -3.54
C ARG A 802 -17.24 -22.77 -3.25
N VAL A 803 -17.72 -22.00 -4.21
CA VAL A 803 -18.06 -20.59 -3.98
C VAL A 803 -19.28 -20.52 -3.06
N ALA A 804 -19.07 -20.10 -1.82
CA ALA A 804 -20.11 -19.97 -0.81
C ALA A 804 -20.86 -18.65 -0.96
N GLU A 805 -20.14 -17.56 -1.20
CA GLU A 805 -20.68 -16.21 -1.39
C GLU A 805 -19.86 -15.48 -2.46
N SER A 806 -20.53 -14.75 -3.35
CA SER A 806 -19.86 -13.96 -4.39
C SER A 806 -20.78 -12.87 -4.90
N ARG A 807 -20.22 -11.67 -5.08
CA ARG A 807 -20.83 -10.58 -5.86
C ARG A 807 -20.15 -10.38 -7.21
N GLN A 808 -19.16 -11.23 -7.52
CA GLN A 808 -18.43 -11.24 -8.78
C GLN A 808 -19.16 -12.12 -9.81
N PRO A 809 -19.64 -11.54 -10.94
CA PRO A 809 -20.39 -12.31 -11.94
C PRO A 809 -19.64 -13.51 -12.53
N ALA A 810 -18.29 -13.47 -12.53
CA ALA A 810 -17.44 -14.54 -13.04
C ALA A 810 -17.42 -15.80 -12.14
N PHE A 811 -17.85 -15.68 -10.87
CA PHE A 811 -17.80 -16.76 -9.88
C PHE A 811 -19.17 -16.90 -9.21
N ALA A 812 -20.04 -17.71 -9.80
CA ALA A 812 -21.39 -17.93 -9.28
C ALA A 812 -21.36 -18.74 -7.98
N VAL A 813 -22.24 -18.40 -7.03
CA VAL A 813 -22.45 -19.19 -5.82
C VAL A 813 -22.80 -20.64 -6.20
N GLY A 814 -22.15 -21.59 -5.53
CA GLY A 814 -22.26 -23.02 -5.79
C GLY A 814 -21.29 -23.58 -6.85
N SER A 815 -20.61 -22.72 -7.61
CA SER A 815 -19.58 -23.17 -8.57
C SER A 815 -18.32 -23.67 -7.85
N THR A 816 -17.60 -24.59 -8.49
CA THR A 816 -16.33 -25.13 -7.97
C THR A 816 -15.17 -24.34 -8.57
N VAL A 817 -14.20 -23.96 -7.74
CA VAL A 817 -12.97 -23.30 -8.14
C VAL A 817 -11.76 -24.00 -7.55
N ALA A 818 -10.62 -23.92 -8.24
CA ALA A 818 -9.33 -24.36 -7.74
C ALA A 818 -8.42 -23.14 -7.53
N SER A 819 -7.64 -23.15 -6.44
CA SER A 819 -6.70 -22.09 -6.10
C SER A 819 -5.56 -22.59 -5.19
N ALA A 820 -4.69 -21.66 -4.76
CA ALA A 820 -3.53 -21.90 -3.93
C ALA A 820 -3.52 -20.92 -2.73
N TYR A 821 -4.29 -21.23 -1.70
CA TYR A 821 -4.45 -20.40 -0.49
C TYR A 821 -4.06 -21.11 0.81
N GLY A 822 -3.51 -22.33 0.69
CA GLY A 822 -3.09 -23.17 1.79
C GLY A 822 -4.22 -24.03 2.35
N HIS A 823 -3.87 -25.13 3.01
CA HIS A 823 -4.72 -26.16 3.64
C HIS A 823 -5.69 -25.58 4.69
N LYS A 824 -6.57 -24.67 4.28
CA LYS A 824 -7.55 -23.96 5.10
C LYS A 824 -8.91 -24.58 4.89
N SER A 825 -9.75 -24.60 5.93
CA SER A 825 -11.13 -25.08 5.83
C SER A 825 -12.04 -24.17 4.99
N GLY A 826 -11.64 -22.91 4.81
CA GLY A 826 -12.24 -21.95 3.91
C GLY A 826 -11.27 -20.78 3.67
N HIS A 827 -11.51 -19.99 2.63
CA HIS A 827 -10.74 -18.79 2.33
C HIS A 827 -11.61 -17.72 1.68
N THR A 828 -11.40 -16.45 2.01
CA THR A 828 -11.97 -15.31 1.28
C THR A 828 -10.93 -14.83 0.27
N ALA A 829 -11.14 -15.18 -0.99
CA ALA A 829 -10.22 -14.90 -2.08
C ALA A 829 -10.53 -13.57 -2.74
N ASP A 830 -9.50 -12.82 -3.10
CA ASP A 830 -9.61 -11.69 -4.02
C ASP A 830 -9.19 -12.14 -5.44
N PRO A 831 -10.12 -12.30 -6.41
CA PRO A 831 -9.79 -12.75 -7.75
C PRO A 831 -8.89 -11.80 -8.57
N PHE A 832 -8.68 -10.56 -8.10
CA PHE A 832 -7.75 -9.60 -8.70
C PHE A 832 -6.30 -9.90 -8.32
N HIS A 833 -6.07 -10.36 -7.08
CA HIS A 833 -4.75 -10.64 -6.54
C HIS A 833 -4.43 -12.15 -6.53
N GLU A 834 -5.46 -12.98 -6.47
CA GLU A 834 -5.38 -14.43 -6.39
C GLU A 834 -5.90 -15.10 -7.65
N VAL A 835 -5.24 -16.19 -8.05
CA VAL A 835 -5.66 -16.96 -9.22
C VAL A 835 -6.75 -17.94 -8.79
N LEU A 836 -8.00 -17.61 -9.15
CA LEU A 836 -9.14 -18.52 -9.08
C LEU A 836 -9.42 -19.10 -10.45
N ILE A 837 -9.35 -20.44 -10.56
CA ILE A 837 -9.67 -21.16 -11.79
C ILE A 837 -11.01 -21.89 -11.62
N PRO A 838 -12.06 -21.53 -12.38
CA PRO A 838 -13.29 -22.31 -12.40
C PRO A 838 -13.02 -23.75 -12.83
N VAL A 839 -13.53 -24.71 -12.04
CA VAL A 839 -13.48 -26.13 -12.36
C VAL A 839 -14.81 -26.52 -13.03
N PRO A 840 -14.80 -27.00 -14.28
CA PRO A 840 -16.00 -27.46 -14.97
C PRO A 840 -16.78 -28.53 -14.19
N ALA A 841 -18.11 -28.49 -14.27
CA ALA A 841 -19.00 -29.37 -13.52
C ALA A 841 -18.91 -30.86 -13.94
N ASP A 842 -18.34 -31.16 -15.10
CA ASP A 842 -18.07 -32.51 -15.60
C ASP A 842 -16.78 -33.13 -15.03
N ILE A 843 -15.98 -32.34 -14.28
CA ILE A 843 -14.79 -32.83 -13.57
C ILE A 843 -15.16 -33.11 -12.11
N ASP A 844 -14.78 -34.29 -11.61
CA ASP A 844 -14.87 -34.61 -10.18
C ASP A 844 -14.08 -33.58 -9.35
N PRO A 845 -14.69 -32.85 -8.39
CA PRO A 845 -14.00 -31.82 -7.62
C PRO A 845 -12.71 -32.29 -6.95
N ILE A 846 -12.58 -33.57 -6.59
CA ILE A 846 -11.35 -34.09 -5.99
C ILE A 846 -10.14 -33.96 -6.94
N LEU A 847 -10.36 -34.01 -8.25
CA LEU A 847 -9.32 -33.83 -9.27
C LEU A 847 -8.92 -32.36 -9.45
N GLY A 848 -9.74 -31.43 -8.95
CA GLY A 848 -9.47 -30.00 -9.00
C GLY A 848 -8.16 -29.60 -8.31
N ILE A 849 -7.65 -30.44 -7.38
CA ILE A 849 -6.38 -30.22 -6.66
C ILE A 849 -5.20 -30.06 -7.64
N TYR A 850 -5.33 -30.59 -8.85
CA TYR A 850 -4.32 -30.48 -9.88
C TYR A 850 -4.42 -29.20 -10.72
N VAL A 851 -5.54 -28.47 -10.69
CA VAL A 851 -5.84 -27.41 -11.66
C VAL A 851 -5.06 -26.12 -11.41
N ALA A 852 -4.95 -25.66 -10.16
CA ALA A 852 -4.42 -24.34 -9.86
C ALA A 852 -2.89 -24.24 -10.01
N GLN A 853 -2.16 -25.30 -9.62
CA GLN A 853 -0.71 -25.26 -9.51
C GLN A 853 -0.02 -26.54 -10.02
N MET A 854 -0.44 -27.73 -9.55
CA MET A 854 0.29 -28.99 -9.82
C MET A 854 0.29 -29.41 -11.30
N GLY A 855 -0.86 -29.37 -11.97
CA GLY A 855 -0.98 -29.60 -13.41
C GLY A 855 -0.29 -28.50 -14.23
N PRO A 856 -0.46 -27.22 -13.89
CA PRO A 856 0.34 -26.14 -14.48
C PRO A 856 1.86 -26.32 -14.35
N ILE A 857 2.40 -26.94 -13.29
CA ILE A 857 3.83 -27.29 -13.19
C ILE A 857 4.21 -28.26 -14.33
N ALA A 858 3.45 -29.35 -14.47
CA ALA A 858 3.69 -30.34 -15.51
C ALA A 858 3.53 -29.77 -16.92
N ALA A 859 2.46 -28.99 -17.15
CA ALA A 859 2.22 -28.31 -18.42
C ALA A 859 3.34 -27.31 -18.75
N ASN A 860 3.82 -26.54 -17.77
CA ASN A 860 4.94 -25.63 -18.00
C ASN A 860 6.23 -26.40 -18.36
N GLY A 861 6.44 -27.60 -17.80
CA GLY A 861 7.49 -28.50 -18.25
C GLY A 861 7.42 -28.76 -19.76
N ILE A 862 6.25 -29.15 -20.26
CA ILE A 862 6.02 -29.36 -21.70
C ILE A 862 6.28 -28.08 -22.50
N LEU A 863 5.81 -26.93 -22.01
CA LEU A 863 6.04 -25.62 -22.64
C LEU A 863 7.55 -25.28 -22.75
N HIS A 864 8.33 -25.61 -21.73
CA HIS A 864 9.79 -25.46 -21.77
C HIS A 864 10.43 -26.36 -22.82
N ALA A 865 9.93 -27.59 -23.01
CA ALA A 865 10.37 -28.45 -24.10
C ALA A 865 10.03 -27.87 -25.47
N ASP A 866 8.82 -27.33 -25.65
CA ASP A 866 8.45 -26.66 -26.90
C ASP A 866 9.32 -25.45 -27.20
N ALA A 867 9.61 -24.62 -26.20
CA ALA A 867 10.45 -23.44 -26.38
C ALA A 867 11.90 -23.82 -26.74
N GLU A 868 12.43 -24.92 -26.18
CA GLU A 868 13.79 -25.38 -26.46
C GLU A 868 13.88 -26.01 -27.87
N LEU A 869 12.91 -26.84 -28.26
CA LEU A 869 12.94 -27.58 -29.52
C LEU A 869 12.38 -26.80 -30.71
N GLY A 870 11.35 -25.99 -30.48
CA GLY A 870 10.59 -25.25 -31.50
C GLY A 870 10.86 -23.74 -31.53
N GLY A 871 11.55 -23.20 -30.51
CA GLY A 871 11.89 -21.77 -30.42
C GLY A 871 10.82 -20.92 -29.73
N PRO A 872 10.95 -19.57 -29.75
CA PRO A 872 10.18 -18.67 -28.88
C PRO A 872 8.71 -18.45 -29.28
N ASN A 873 8.22 -19.11 -30.33
CA ASN A 873 6.88 -18.91 -30.89
C ASN A 873 5.99 -20.15 -30.68
N VAL A 874 5.80 -20.55 -29.41
CA VAL A 874 4.98 -21.71 -29.07
C VAL A 874 3.50 -21.35 -29.09
N THR A 875 2.72 -21.99 -29.96
CA THR A 875 1.29 -21.71 -30.14
C THR A 875 0.38 -22.79 -29.56
N ARG A 876 0.88 -24.03 -29.44
CA ARG A 876 0.15 -25.17 -28.87
C ARG A 876 1.05 -25.96 -27.95
N LEU A 877 0.49 -26.43 -26.82
CA LEU A 877 1.24 -27.18 -25.83
C LEU A 877 1.62 -28.56 -26.37
N GLY A 878 2.91 -28.88 -26.31
CA GLY A 878 3.53 -30.13 -26.73
C GLY A 878 3.70 -30.28 -28.24
N GLU A 879 3.57 -29.21 -29.03
CA GLU A 879 3.70 -29.29 -30.50
C GLU A 879 5.07 -29.79 -30.97
N SER A 880 6.12 -29.56 -30.17
CA SER A 880 7.45 -30.05 -30.48
C SER A 880 7.66 -31.52 -30.10
N LEU A 881 6.76 -32.10 -29.29
CA LEU A 881 6.81 -33.50 -28.87
C LEU A 881 6.03 -34.44 -29.80
N THR A 882 5.15 -33.89 -30.64
CA THR A 882 4.38 -34.68 -31.61
C THR A 882 5.31 -35.49 -32.50
N GLY A 883 5.09 -36.81 -32.58
CA GLY A 883 5.89 -37.70 -33.42
C GLY A 883 7.23 -38.11 -32.81
N ARG A 884 7.51 -37.77 -31.54
CA ARG A 884 8.79 -38.08 -30.86
C ARG A 884 8.61 -39.02 -29.67
N PRO A 885 9.58 -39.90 -29.41
CA PRO A 885 9.61 -40.62 -28.15
C PRO A 885 10.05 -39.69 -27.02
N THR A 886 9.42 -39.85 -25.85
CA THR A 886 9.64 -39.00 -24.67
C THR A 886 9.95 -39.86 -23.45
N LEU A 887 10.98 -39.47 -22.70
CA LEU A 887 11.32 -40.09 -21.42
C LEU A 887 10.96 -39.15 -20.27
N VAL A 888 10.27 -39.68 -19.25
CA VAL A 888 10.01 -39.00 -17.98
C VAL A 888 10.66 -39.77 -16.85
N ILE A 889 11.61 -39.16 -16.14
CA ILE A 889 12.24 -39.71 -14.94
C ILE A 889 11.52 -39.16 -13.70
N GLY A 890 10.95 -40.07 -12.93
CA GLY A 890 10.10 -39.85 -11.78
C GLY A 890 8.64 -40.15 -12.08
N ALA A 891 8.06 -41.08 -11.34
CA ALA A 891 6.65 -41.47 -11.42
C ALA A 891 5.84 -40.93 -10.23
N GLY A 892 6.19 -39.73 -9.73
CA GLY A 892 5.35 -38.97 -8.80
C GLY A 892 4.24 -38.21 -9.52
N ALA A 893 3.41 -37.45 -8.79
CA ALA A 893 2.28 -36.71 -9.37
C ALA A 893 2.68 -35.82 -10.57
N VAL A 894 3.76 -35.02 -10.44
CA VAL A 894 4.26 -34.16 -11.52
C VAL A 894 4.71 -34.99 -12.73
N GLY A 895 5.44 -36.09 -12.51
CA GLY A 895 5.95 -36.94 -13.57
C GLY A 895 4.84 -37.64 -14.35
N LEU A 896 3.86 -38.20 -13.65
CA LEU A 896 2.70 -38.83 -14.29
C LEU A 896 1.86 -37.81 -15.09
N LEU A 897 1.62 -36.61 -14.55
CA LEU A 897 0.94 -35.54 -15.29
C LEU A 897 1.75 -35.10 -16.53
N THR A 898 3.07 -34.99 -16.41
CA THR A 898 3.96 -34.64 -17.53
C THR A 898 3.89 -35.70 -18.64
N ALA A 899 3.93 -36.99 -18.27
CA ALA A 899 3.78 -38.09 -19.20
C ALA A 899 2.41 -38.09 -19.89
N LEU A 900 1.34 -37.81 -19.15
CA LEU A 900 -0.02 -37.68 -19.68
C LEU A 900 -0.14 -36.51 -20.67
N PHE A 901 0.46 -35.35 -20.39
CA PHE A 901 0.52 -34.26 -21.35
C PHE A 901 1.35 -34.60 -22.60
N ALA A 902 2.50 -35.25 -22.43
CA ALA A 902 3.33 -35.67 -23.57
C ALA A 902 2.58 -36.65 -24.48
N ALA A 903 1.88 -37.63 -23.90
CA ALA A 903 1.03 -38.55 -24.65
C ALA A 903 -0.13 -37.83 -25.35
N ARG A 904 -0.80 -36.90 -24.67
CA ARG A 904 -1.88 -36.07 -25.24
C ARG A 904 -1.39 -35.21 -26.40
N ALA A 905 -0.14 -34.73 -26.34
CA ALA A 905 0.50 -33.96 -27.40
C ALA A 905 0.94 -34.82 -28.62
N GLY A 906 0.79 -36.15 -28.55
CA GLY A 906 1.09 -37.06 -29.65
C GLY A 906 2.54 -37.55 -29.68
N ALA A 907 3.21 -37.64 -28.52
CA ALA A 907 4.46 -38.40 -28.40
C ALA A 907 4.25 -39.86 -28.88
N THR A 908 5.17 -40.39 -29.67
CA THR A 908 5.05 -41.75 -30.26
C THR A 908 5.23 -42.86 -29.24
N GLU A 909 6.00 -42.58 -28.20
CA GLU A 909 6.24 -43.45 -27.07
C GLU A 909 6.46 -42.56 -25.84
N VAL A 910 5.88 -42.92 -24.70
CA VAL A 910 6.17 -42.27 -23.42
C VAL A 910 6.65 -43.33 -22.45
N VAL A 911 7.95 -43.27 -22.12
CA VAL A 911 8.58 -44.15 -21.14
C VAL A 911 8.66 -43.40 -19.81
N ILE A 912 8.26 -44.06 -18.73
CA ILE A 912 8.38 -43.52 -17.37
C ILE A 912 9.40 -44.34 -16.58
N ALA A 913 10.36 -43.68 -15.96
CA ALA A 913 11.39 -44.31 -15.16
C ALA A 913 11.27 -43.93 -13.68
N ASP A 914 11.19 -44.89 -12.78
CA ASP A 914 11.23 -44.62 -11.33
C ASP A 914 11.79 -45.85 -10.59
N PRO A 915 12.62 -45.68 -9.54
CA PRO A 915 13.15 -46.83 -8.80
C PRO A 915 12.07 -47.57 -7.97
N SER A 916 10.96 -46.94 -7.62
CA SER A 916 9.87 -47.57 -6.85
C SER A 916 9.04 -48.53 -7.74
N PRO A 917 8.97 -49.83 -7.42
CA PRO A 917 8.09 -50.76 -8.13
C PRO A 917 6.62 -50.36 -8.05
N PHE A 918 6.18 -49.84 -6.89
CA PHE A 918 4.82 -49.34 -6.69
C PHE A 918 4.48 -48.22 -7.68
N ARG A 919 5.36 -47.23 -7.82
CA ARG A 919 5.11 -46.11 -8.73
C ARG A 919 5.18 -46.52 -10.20
N ARG A 920 6.05 -47.49 -10.55
CA ARG A 920 6.07 -48.07 -11.90
C ARG A 920 4.77 -48.81 -12.23
N ALA A 921 4.23 -49.59 -11.29
CA ALA A 921 2.94 -50.25 -11.48
C ALA A 921 1.80 -49.25 -11.72
N LYS A 922 1.84 -48.08 -11.05
CA LYS A 922 0.88 -46.99 -11.29
C LYS A 922 1.05 -46.33 -12.66
N ALA A 923 2.28 -46.16 -13.14
CA ALA A 923 2.55 -45.71 -14.51
C ALA A 923 2.03 -46.71 -15.56
N GLU A 924 2.24 -48.01 -15.33
CA GLU A 924 1.72 -49.09 -16.21
C GLU A 924 0.20 -49.11 -16.26
N ALA A 925 -0.47 -48.94 -15.10
CA ALA A 925 -1.92 -48.85 -15.03
C ALA A 925 -2.49 -47.64 -15.81
N LEU A 926 -1.74 -46.55 -15.91
CA LEU A 926 -2.07 -45.38 -16.74
C LEU A 926 -1.80 -45.59 -18.25
N GLY A 927 -1.24 -46.75 -18.63
CA GLY A 927 -0.97 -47.15 -20.00
C GLY A 927 0.44 -46.85 -20.51
N PHE A 928 1.39 -46.54 -19.62
CA PHE A 928 2.77 -46.22 -20.00
C PHE A 928 3.72 -47.40 -19.85
N THR A 929 4.76 -47.42 -20.69
CA THR A 929 5.91 -48.32 -20.45
C THR A 929 6.69 -47.81 -19.25
N ALA A 930 6.75 -48.59 -18.17
CA ALA A 930 7.51 -48.23 -16.97
C ALA A 930 8.72 -49.13 -16.77
N MET A 931 9.86 -48.56 -16.38
CA MET A 931 11.09 -49.31 -16.13
C MET A 931 11.97 -48.62 -15.07
N ASP A 932 13.04 -49.26 -14.62
CA ASP A 932 14.01 -48.57 -13.75
C ASP A 932 14.86 -47.55 -14.52
N GLU A 933 15.48 -46.60 -13.82
CA GLU A 933 16.24 -45.51 -14.46
C GLU A 933 17.43 -46.01 -15.29
N GLY A 934 18.05 -47.13 -14.90
CA GLY A 934 19.16 -47.74 -15.64
C GLY A 934 18.69 -48.41 -16.94
N GLN A 935 17.53 -49.08 -16.89
CA GLN A 935 16.87 -49.62 -18.06
C GLN A 935 16.42 -48.50 -19.02
N ALA A 936 15.91 -47.39 -18.48
CA ALA A 936 15.34 -46.30 -19.27
C ALA A 936 16.35 -45.60 -20.18
N TRP A 937 17.51 -45.20 -19.66
CA TRP A 937 18.51 -44.55 -20.51
C TRP A 937 19.09 -45.54 -21.54
N ASN A 938 19.24 -46.82 -21.17
CA ASN A 938 19.67 -47.87 -22.09
C ASN A 938 18.63 -48.09 -23.20
N HIS A 939 17.34 -48.12 -22.85
CA HIS A 939 16.24 -48.23 -23.81
C HIS A 939 16.26 -47.06 -24.80
N ALA A 940 16.37 -45.83 -24.31
CA ALA A 940 16.47 -44.65 -25.16
C ALA A 940 17.68 -44.74 -26.13
N LYS A 941 18.85 -45.16 -25.63
CA LYS A 941 20.06 -45.32 -26.46
C LYS A 941 19.99 -46.50 -27.42
N ALA A 942 19.27 -47.55 -27.08
CA ALA A 942 19.15 -48.76 -27.89
C ALA A 942 18.09 -48.63 -28.98
N ASN A 943 16.98 -47.93 -28.71
CA ASN A 943 15.78 -47.98 -29.53
C ASN A 943 15.43 -46.66 -30.23
N TRP A 944 15.91 -45.50 -29.73
CA TRP A 944 15.58 -44.20 -30.33
C TRP A 944 16.73 -43.73 -31.22
N HIS A 945 16.58 -43.94 -32.53
CA HIS A 945 17.59 -43.68 -33.55
C HIS A 945 17.22 -42.50 -34.45
N HIS A 946 18.18 -41.61 -34.70
CA HIS A 946 18.00 -40.40 -35.51
C HIS A 946 18.88 -40.35 -36.76
N GLY A 947 19.58 -41.46 -37.07
CA GLY A 947 20.53 -41.57 -38.18
C GLY A 947 21.97 -41.20 -37.78
N GLY A 948 22.97 -41.66 -38.54
CA GLY A 948 24.38 -41.20 -38.36
C GLY A 948 25.00 -41.44 -36.98
N GLY A 949 24.75 -42.58 -36.33
CA GLY A 949 25.27 -42.88 -34.98
C GLY A 949 24.57 -42.14 -33.84
N ASP A 950 23.60 -41.28 -34.17
CA ASP A 950 22.84 -40.45 -33.24
C ASP A 950 21.71 -41.25 -32.57
N ARG A 951 21.77 -41.33 -31.23
CA ARG A 951 20.91 -42.18 -30.41
C ARG A 951 20.58 -41.53 -29.07
N GLY A 952 19.33 -41.74 -28.63
CA GLY A 952 18.80 -41.25 -27.37
C GLY A 952 17.64 -40.27 -27.55
N ALA A 953 17.18 -39.73 -26.43
CA ALA A 953 16.07 -38.79 -26.38
C ALA A 953 16.48 -37.39 -26.85
N ASP A 954 15.61 -36.69 -27.58
CA ASP A 954 15.77 -35.25 -27.83
C ASP A 954 15.59 -34.45 -26.53
N VAL A 955 14.61 -34.87 -25.73
CA VAL A 955 14.25 -34.26 -24.46
C VAL A 955 13.96 -35.33 -23.41
N VAL A 956 14.39 -35.08 -22.17
CA VAL A 956 14.05 -35.90 -21.01
C VAL A 956 13.44 -35.00 -19.95
N PHE A 957 12.26 -35.35 -19.44
CA PHE A 957 11.66 -34.68 -18.30
C PHE A 957 12.16 -35.33 -17.02
N GLN A 958 12.63 -34.54 -16.07
CA GLN A 958 13.08 -35.01 -14.77
C GLN A 958 12.18 -34.39 -13.70
N THR A 959 11.56 -35.20 -12.83
CA THR A 959 10.69 -34.72 -11.74
C THR A 959 11.09 -35.17 -10.31
N ARG A 960 12.17 -35.95 -10.13
CA ARG A 960 12.65 -36.37 -8.80
C ARG A 960 13.80 -35.49 -8.29
N ALA A 961 13.68 -35.02 -7.05
CA ALA A 961 14.74 -34.31 -6.35
C ALA A 961 15.91 -35.22 -5.90
N ASP A 962 16.54 -35.93 -6.84
CA ASP A 962 17.70 -36.82 -6.65
C ASP A 962 18.71 -36.61 -7.79
N ALA A 963 19.97 -36.35 -7.43
CA ALA A 963 21.03 -36.06 -8.39
C ALA A 963 21.39 -37.25 -9.28
N ARG A 964 21.18 -38.49 -8.83
CA ARG A 964 21.39 -39.70 -9.65
C ARG A 964 20.37 -39.79 -10.77
N SER A 965 19.12 -39.44 -10.47
CA SER A 965 18.04 -39.38 -11.45
C SER A 965 18.29 -38.29 -12.50
N LEU A 966 18.83 -37.13 -12.09
CA LEU A 966 19.27 -36.09 -13.03
C LEU A 966 20.44 -36.55 -13.91
N HIS A 967 21.40 -37.25 -13.32
CA HIS A 967 22.50 -37.82 -14.09
C HIS A 967 22.00 -38.87 -15.10
N ALA A 968 21.12 -39.80 -14.70
CA ALA A 968 20.50 -40.76 -15.61
C ALA A 968 19.73 -40.09 -16.77
N ALA A 969 19.08 -38.95 -16.51
CA ALA A 969 18.44 -38.14 -17.56
C ALA A 969 19.46 -37.68 -18.62
N LEU A 970 20.65 -37.23 -18.20
CA LEU A 970 21.73 -36.86 -19.12
C LEU A 970 22.24 -38.06 -19.93
N GLN A 971 22.31 -39.24 -19.34
CA GLN A 971 22.73 -40.47 -20.05
C GLN A 971 21.75 -40.86 -21.16
N ALA A 972 20.46 -40.60 -20.95
CA ALA A 972 19.41 -40.95 -21.91
C ALA A 972 19.36 -40.04 -23.14
N LEU A 973 19.92 -38.82 -23.05
CA LEU A 973 19.86 -37.82 -24.12
C LEU A 973 20.78 -38.16 -25.30
N ARG A 974 20.34 -37.81 -26.49
CA ARG A 974 21.19 -37.76 -27.68
C ARG A 974 22.15 -36.55 -27.64
N PRO A 975 23.19 -36.48 -28.50
CA PRO A 975 23.99 -35.27 -28.66
C PRO A 975 23.14 -34.01 -28.87
N GLN A 976 23.45 -32.94 -28.13
CA GLN A 976 22.71 -31.67 -28.09
C GLN A 976 21.26 -31.77 -27.57
N GLY A 977 20.90 -32.90 -26.94
CA GLY A 977 19.63 -33.04 -26.25
C GLY A 977 19.54 -32.21 -24.97
N THR A 978 18.32 -32.07 -24.44
CA THR A 978 18.04 -31.24 -23.26
C THR A 978 17.26 -31.97 -22.17
N VAL A 979 17.66 -31.80 -20.91
CA VAL A 979 16.84 -32.16 -19.75
C VAL A 979 15.94 -30.97 -19.40
N ILE A 980 14.63 -31.21 -19.30
CA ILE A 980 13.69 -30.29 -18.66
C ILE A 980 13.49 -30.76 -17.22
N ASP A 981 14.06 -30.01 -16.28
CA ASP A 981 14.13 -30.36 -14.88
C ASP A 981 13.06 -29.59 -14.06
N LEU A 982 12.13 -30.37 -13.50
CA LEU A 982 10.99 -29.91 -12.70
C LEU A 982 11.19 -30.25 -11.21
N ALA A 983 12.34 -30.81 -10.83
CA ALA A 983 12.60 -31.25 -9.47
C ALA A 983 12.95 -30.08 -8.52
N PHE A 984 12.52 -30.22 -7.25
CA PHE A 984 12.86 -29.29 -6.18
C PHE A 984 13.92 -29.89 -5.25
N TYR A 985 15.19 -29.60 -5.52
CA TYR A 985 16.31 -30.10 -4.73
C TYR A 985 16.42 -29.41 -3.37
N GLN A 986 16.63 -30.20 -2.32
CA GLN A 986 16.78 -29.74 -0.94
C GLN A 986 18.26 -29.58 -0.52
N GLY A 987 19.19 -29.98 -1.38
CA GLY A 987 20.64 -29.98 -1.12
C GLY A 987 21.47 -30.04 -2.40
N GLY A 988 22.77 -30.33 -2.27
CA GLY A 988 23.72 -30.42 -3.38
C GLY A 988 23.48 -31.59 -4.35
N ALA A 989 24.30 -31.67 -5.40
CA ALA A 989 24.16 -32.63 -6.51
C ALA A 989 25.42 -33.49 -6.72
N ASP A 990 25.97 -34.07 -5.67
CA ASP A 990 27.26 -34.77 -5.70
C ASP A 990 27.33 -35.96 -6.68
N ALA A 991 26.18 -36.57 -6.99
CA ALA A 991 26.09 -37.67 -7.96
C ALA A 991 26.04 -37.21 -9.43
N LEU A 992 25.97 -35.90 -9.69
CA LEU A 992 25.88 -35.34 -11.04
C LEU A 992 27.27 -35.18 -11.67
N ARG A 993 27.54 -35.95 -12.73
CA ARG A 993 28.87 -35.98 -13.38
C ARG A 993 28.87 -35.16 -14.67
N LEU A 994 29.13 -33.86 -14.56
CA LEU A 994 29.09 -32.94 -15.72
C LEU A 994 30.25 -33.14 -16.73
N GLY A 995 31.35 -33.80 -16.32
CA GLY A 995 32.47 -34.12 -17.21
C GLY A 995 32.22 -35.31 -18.14
N GLU A 996 31.14 -36.08 -17.94
CA GLU A 996 30.80 -37.27 -18.73
C GLU A 996 29.90 -36.88 -19.92
N GLU A 997 28.68 -37.40 -20.00
CA GLU A 997 27.79 -37.20 -21.16
C GLU A 997 27.47 -35.73 -21.39
N PHE A 998 27.32 -34.93 -20.33
CA PHE A 998 26.99 -33.50 -20.45
C PHE A 998 28.03 -32.75 -21.30
N HIS A 999 29.31 -32.86 -20.95
CA HIS A 999 30.40 -32.22 -21.68
C HIS A 999 30.61 -32.82 -23.08
N HIS A 1000 30.65 -34.15 -23.19
CA HIS A 1000 31.01 -34.83 -24.44
C HIS A 1000 29.92 -34.73 -25.51
N ASN A 1001 28.65 -34.68 -25.11
CA ASN A 1001 27.52 -34.65 -26.03
C ASN A 1001 26.94 -33.23 -26.20
N GLY A 1002 27.48 -32.21 -25.51
CA GLY A 1002 27.00 -30.83 -25.59
C GLY A 1002 25.55 -30.69 -25.10
N LEU A 1003 25.21 -31.36 -24.00
CA LEU A 1003 23.84 -31.41 -23.47
C LEU A 1003 23.46 -30.11 -22.76
N SER A 1004 22.15 -29.91 -22.59
CA SER A 1004 21.62 -28.78 -21.84
C SER A 1004 20.69 -29.22 -20.70
N ILE A 1005 20.60 -28.40 -19.65
CA ILE A 1005 19.63 -28.57 -18.54
C ILE A 1005 18.85 -27.26 -18.44
N ARG A 1006 17.51 -27.37 -18.46
CA ARG A 1006 16.58 -26.26 -18.30
C ARG A 1006 15.70 -26.50 -17.09
N CYS A 1007 15.75 -25.61 -16.11
CA CYS A 1007 14.83 -25.65 -14.99
C CYS A 1007 13.47 -25.07 -15.42
N ALA A 1008 12.40 -25.82 -15.18
CA ALA A 1008 11.02 -25.39 -15.40
C ALA A 1008 10.34 -25.13 -14.04
N GLN A 1009 10.23 -23.86 -13.66
CA GLN A 1009 9.57 -23.44 -12.42
C GLN A 1009 8.18 -22.84 -12.69
N ILE A 1010 7.23 -23.06 -11.80
CA ILE A 1010 5.83 -22.64 -12.02
C ILE A 1010 5.59 -21.12 -12.05
N ASN A 1011 6.45 -20.33 -11.41
CA ASN A 1011 6.32 -18.88 -11.38
C ASN A 1011 7.00 -18.20 -12.58
N ARG A 1012 7.67 -18.96 -13.46
CA ARG A 1012 8.42 -18.44 -14.60
C ARG A 1012 8.30 -19.40 -15.78
N VAL A 1013 7.49 -19.01 -16.75
CA VAL A 1013 7.45 -19.67 -18.07
C VAL A 1013 8.67 -19.24 -18.91
N PRO A 1014 8.94 -19.86 -20.08
CA PRO A 1014 10.04 -19.45 -20.94
C PRO A 1014 9.99 -17.95 -21.27
N ARG A 1015 11.18 -17.33 -21.38
CA ARG A 1015 11.29 -15.88 -21.62
C ARG A 1015 10.53 -15.47 -22.89
N GLY A 1016 9.73 -14.42 -22.80
CA GLY A 1016 8.90 -13.92 -23.91
C GLY A 1016 7.53 -14.58 -24.03
N LEU A 1017 7.29 -15.74 -23.38
CA LEU A 1017 6.01 -16.46 -23.47
C LEU A 1017 5.00 -16.07 -22.39
N GLY A 1018 5.38 -15.26 -21.39
CA GLY A 1018 4.52 -14.92 -20.24
C GLY A 1018 3.18 -14.28 -20.59
N PHE A 1019 3.10 -13.55 -21.69
CA PHE A 1019 1.85 -12.94 -22.15
C PHE A 1019 0.85 -13.98 -22.71
N ALA A 1020 1.34 -14.96 -23.48
CA ALA A 1020 0.50 -15.98 -24.12
C ALA A 1020 0.25 -17.20 -23.21
N TRP A 1021 1.20 -17.51 -22.34
CA TRP A 1021 1.21 -18.71 -21.49
C TRP A 1021 1.15 -18.36 -20.01
N HIS A 1022 0.19 -17.51 -19.64
CA HIS A 1022 -0.06 -17.16 -18.24
C HIS A 1022 -0.69 -18.33 -17.46
N ARG A 1023 -0.70 -18.26 -16.11
CA ARG A 1023 -1.18 -19.34 -15.23
C ARG A 1023 -2.57 -19.87 -15.60
N ARG A 1024 -3.53 -19.00 -15.96
CA ARG A 1024 -4.88 -19.42 -16.38
C ARG A 1024 -4.88 -20.29 -17.65
N ARG A 1025 -3.95 -20.08 -18.58
CA ARG A 1025 -3.84 -20.87 -19.81
C ARG A 1025 -3.29 -22.26 -19.51
N LEU A 1026 -2.24 -22.35 -18.70
CA LEU A 1026 -1.69 -23.63 -18.24
C LEU A 1026 -2.70 -24.45 -17.42
N ALA A 1027 -3.52 -23.78 -16.61
CA ALA A 1027 -4.62 -24.40 -15.90
C ALA A 1027 -5.72 -24.92 -16.86
N ALA A 1028 -6.02 -24.19 -17.94
CA ALA A 1028 -6.95 -24.65 -18.97
C ALA A 1028 -6.46 -25.93 -19.69
N GLU A 1029 -5.15 -26.04 -19.95
CA GLU A 1029 -4.57 -27.27 -20.51
C GLU A 1029 -4.74 -28.45 -19.53
N THR A 1030 -4.58 -28.19 -18.23
CA THR A 1030 -4.82 -29.18 -17.16
C THR A 1030 -6.27 -29.62 -17.11
N ILE A 1031 -7.21 -28.67 -17.17
CA ILE A 1031 -8.65 -28.97 -17.24
C ILE A 1031 -8.95 -29.89 -18.42
N GLY A 1032 -8.44 -29.57 -19.61
CA GLY A 1032 -8.62 -30.42 -20.79
C GLY A 1032 -8.07 -31.84 -20.60
N LEU A 1033 -6.92 -31.98 -19.90
CA LEU A 1033 -6.35 -33.29 -19.61
C LEU A 1033 -7.24 -34.08 -18.63
N LEU A 1034 -7.76 -33.42 -17.60
CA LEU A 1034 -8.67 -34.03 -16.62
C LEU A 1034 -10.01 -34.43 -17.25
N GLN A 1035 -10.52 -33.70 -18.24
CA GLN A 1035 -11.72 -34.10 -18.96
C GLN A 1035 -11.50 -35.39 -19.77
N GLU A 1036 -10.31 -35.57 -20.34
CA GLU A 1036 -9.98 -36.75 -21.14
C GLU A 1036 -9.58 -37.96 -20.28
N ARG A 1037 -8.82 -37.76 -19.21
CA ARG A 1037 -8.16 -38.82 -18.43
C ARG A 1037 -8.50 -38.81 -16.94
N GLY A 1038 -9.45 -38.00 -16.51
CA GLY A 1038 -9.75 -37.77 -15.09
C GLY A 1038 -10.08 -39.04 -14.29
N ARG A 1039 -10.80 -40.00 -14.89
CA ARG A 1039 -11.12 -41.27 -14.23
C ARG A 1039 -9.86 -42.09 -13.91
N ASP A 1040 -8.96 -42.21 -14.86
CA ASP A 1040 -7.70 -42.95 -14.68
C ASP A 1040 -6.79 -42.22 -13.68
N ILE A 1041 -6.74 -40.89 -13.77
CA ILE A 1041 -5.97 -40.04 -12.84
C ILE A 1041 -6.50 -40.21 -11.41
N ALA A 1042 -7.82 -40.17 -11.21
CA ALA A 1042 -8.42 -40.37 -9.88
C ALA A 1042 -8.08 -41.76 -9.34
N ALA A 1043 -8.27 -42.81 -10.14
CA ALA A 1043 -8.06 -44.20 -9.72
C ALA A 1043 -6.59 -44.52 -9.40
N GLU A 1044 -5.66 -44.01 -10.20
CA GLU A 1044 -4.25 -44.41 -10.11
C GLU A 1044 -3.38 -43.44 -9.33
N MET A 1045 -3.69 -42.13 -9.35
CA MET A 1045 -2.82 -41.11 -8.73
C MET A 1045 -3.26 -40.71 -7.32
N ILE A 1046 -4.57 -40.67 -7.03
CA ILE A 1046 -5.09 -40.36 -5.69
C ILE A 1046 -5.10 -41.63 -4.86
N THR A 1047 -4.03 -41.83 -4.10
CA THR A 1047 -3.81 -43.06 -3.32
C THR A 1047 -4.36 -42.99 -1.90
N GLN A 1048 -4.54 -41.77 -1.37
CA GLN A 1048 -4.99 -41.55 0.01
C GLN A 1048 -6.00 -40.40 0.04
N VAL A 1049 -7.17 -40.66 0.59
CA VAL A 1049 -8.19 -39.64 0.90
C VAL A 1049 -8.44 -39.69 2.39
N VAL A 1050 -8.05 -38.63 3.10
CA VAL A 1050 -8.03 -38.58 4.56
C VAL A 1050 -8.98 -37.48 5.02
N PRO A 1051 -9.85 -37.71 6.02
CA PRO A 1051 -10.63 -36.63 6.59
C PRO A 1051 -9.72 -35.52 7.12
N PHE A 1052 -10.05 -34.26 6.84
CA PHE A 1052 -9.17 -33.13 7.16
C PHE A 1052 -8.81 -33.07 8.65
N ASP A 1053 -9.75 -33.34 9.55
CA ASP A 1053 -9.52 -33.38 11.00
C ASP A 1053 -8.47 -34.41 11.45
N GLU A 1054 -8.23 -35.45 10.64
CA GLU A 1054 -7.22 -36.48 10.92
C GLU A 1054 -5.85 -36.15 10.33
N ALA A 1055 -5.72 -35.07 9.56
CA ALA A 1055 -4.51 -34.74 8.82
C ALA A 1055 -3.25 -34.66 9.70
N PRO A 1056 -3.25 -34.01 10.88
CA PRO A 1056 -2.06 -33.98 11.74
C PRO A 1056 -1.58 -35.38 12.15
N ARG A 1057 -2.53 -36.25 12.55
CA ARG A 1057 -2.25 -37.63 12.92
C ARG A 1057 -1.73 -38.45 11.74
N PHE A 1058 -2.33 -38.25 10.56
CA PHE A 1058 -1.91 -38.94 9.34
C PHE A 1058 -0.50 -38.54 8.90
N LEU A 1059 -0.14 -37.25 8.95
CA LEU A 1059 1.20 -36.77 8.61
C LEU A 1059 2.28 -37.37 9.52
N LYS A 1060 1.95 -37.55 10.81
CA LYS A 1060 2.81 -38.27 11.75
C LYS A 1060 3.05 -39.73 11.33
N HIS A 1061 1.96 -40.46 11.07
CA HIS A 1061 2.04 -41.85 10.59
C HIS A 1061 2.78 -41.97 9.25
N LEU A 1062 2.60 -41.02 8.32
CA LEU A 1062 3.26 -41.00 7.02
C LEU A 1062 4.80 -40.99 7.13
N VAL A 1063 5.34 -40.28 8.11
CA VAL A 1063 6.80 -40.22 8.34
C VAL A 1063 7.31 -41.43 9.11
N ASP A 1064 6.54 -41.88 10.11
CA ASP A 1064 6.94 -42.96 11.00
C ASP A 1064 6.90 -44.33 10.28
N GLU A 1065 5.87 -44.58 9.46
CA GLU A 1065 5.64 -45.89 8.82
C GLU A 1065 6.00 -45.92 7.33
N ARG A 1066 6.18 -44.76 6.70
CA ARG A 1066 6.56 -44.59 5.28
C ARG A 1066 5.77 -45.48 4.31
N PRO A 1067 4.43 -45.44 4.35
CA PRO A 1067 3.61 -46.20 3.41
C PRO A 1067 3.87 -45.76 1.96
N ASP A 1068 3.60 -46.65 1.00
CA ASP A 1068 3.63 -46.29 -0.42
C ASP A 1068 2.43 -45.37 -0.75
N PHE A 1069 2.70 -44.24 -1.40
CA PHE A 1069 1.68 -43.28 -1.85
C PHE A 1069 2.16 -42.46 -3.06
N LEU A 1070 1.20 -41.85 -3.75
CA LEU A 1070 1.42 -40.89 -4.84
C LEU A 1070 0.88 -39.51 -4.49
N GLN A 1071 -0.44 -39.35 -4.47
CA GLN A 1071 -1.12 -38.12 -4.04
C GLN A 1071 -1.95 -38.40 -2.79
N ILE A 1072 -1.81 -37.52 -1.80
CA ILE A 1072 -2.65 -37.45 -0.60
C ILE A 1072 -3.62 -36.29 -0.78
N VAL A 1073 -4.88 -36.52 -0.45
CA VAL A 1073 -5.94 -35.51 -0.48
C VAL A 1073 -6.61 -35.49 0.88
N PHE A 1074 -6.70 -34.31 1.48
CA PHE A 1074 -7.53 -34.11 2.66
C PHE A 1074 -8.93 -33.67 2.24
N LYS A 1075 -9.95 -34.42 2.65
CA LYS A 1075 -11.37 -34.09 2.44
C LYS A 1075 -11.85 -33.22 3.60
N VAL A 1076 -12.22 -31.97 3.30
CA VAL A 1076 -12.57 -30.95 4.31
C VAL A 1076 -14.06 -30.94 4.61
N GLN A 1077 -14.91 -30.94 3.59
CA GLN A 1077 -16.37 -30.94 3.71
C GLN A 1077 -16.96 -32.10 2.90
N ASP A 1078 -18.17 -32.53 3.29
CA ASP A 1078 -18.91 -33.62 2.63
C ASP A 1078 -19.67 -33.21 1.37
#